data_AF-D9PGU0-F1
#
_entry.id   AF-D9PGU0-F1
#
_cell.length_a   1.000
_cell.length_b   1.000
_cell.length_c   1.000
_cell.angle_alpha   90.00
_cell.angle_beta   90.00
_cell.angle_gamma   90.00
#
_symmetry.space_group_name_H-M   'P 1'
#
loop_
_entity.id
_entity.type
_entity.pdbx_description
1 polymer ?
#
loop_
_entity_poly.entity_id
_entity_poly.type
_entity_poly.pdbx_seq_one_letter_code
_entity_poly.pdbx_strand_id
1 'polypeptide(L)'
;YEHIKDDENKRDESKTVTLKGRIKLLRIMGKAAFAKLEDSSGLVQVYYSRDELPEGYYNKIKKLIEVGDIVEATGFPFITQTGELTLHCFEFKIVTKAISPLPEKFHGLQDQELRYRQRYLDMIVNPEIKDIFIQRSRIVSMVRRFFEDKTFLEVETPMLHPIPGGANARPFVTHHNALDVERYLRIAPELYLKRLIVGGMEAVFEINRNFRNEGMDHTHNPEFTMIEFYWAYHRYTDLMNITEELFEYLFENLNLSKTLSYGDKEVDFSTPFAKVKYVDSLTSIGNIPSDIVNDKEKIINFLNQNNIKVDVNLTLGYLQAELFDNFVEDKLTNPTFITDFPIDISPLARRSDENLDIAERFELFIAGKEIANGFSELNDPNDTTQKVTFKDVAGAKEAKQELEEIVDFLKNPKKFIDIGAEIPKGVMMMGSPGTGKTLLARAVAGEAGVPFFSISGSEFVEMFVGVGASRVRDLFQMAKKAAPSIIFIDEIDAVGRVRGTGVGGGNDEREQTLNQILVEMDGFEPNAKVIVMAATNRPDVLDPALLRPGRFDRRVTIDLPDRKDREEILKVHSRKKPLQEDVNLEIIAQRTPGFSGADLYSLMNEAAILAAREQRKKVGQFDIIRSIEKVMLGPERKSHVLNKHEKLVTAFHEVGHALVASVLPYADPVQKISIISRGRAAGYTLKLPDNDRRMHTRKEFLDDIAMTLGGYVTEEMVFGDLSTGPSNDLQVVAGLARDMVTKYGMSERIGPVALESSGGRLIGGGMAEDRGYSPQVAKLIDDEVTRIIEEGKTRTREILTKYRPALDAISKHLVEVETLERDEYEVLLKQHGVPIKDAFAEMYKEEEKIGDPTRGLEIGAVGKEVA
;
A
#
# COMPACT_ATOMS: atom_id res chain seq x y z
N TYR A 1 -33.18 50.38 -31.05
CA TYR A 1 -34.53 50.16 -30.48
C TYR A 1 -35.01 51.44 -29.84
N GLU A 2 -34.32 51.94 -28.81
CA GLU A 2 -34.70 53.17 -28.10
C GLU A 2 -34.90 54.37 -29.04
N HIS A 3 -34.07 54.50 -30.08
CA HIS A 3 -34.16 55.59 -31.04
C HIS A 3 -35.32 55.51 -32.05
N ILE A 4 -36.03 54.37 -32.14
CA ILE A 4 -37.14 54.13 -33.09
C ILE A 4 -38.48 54.05 -32.36
N LYS A 5 -38.45 53.81 -31.04
CA LYS A 5 -39.62 53.66 -30.19
C LYS A 5 -40.48 54.93 -30.16
N ASP A 6 -39.83 56.08 -30.22
CA ASP A 6 -40.43 57.42 -30.12
C ASP A 6 -40.51 58.15 -31.47
N ASP A 7 -40.14 57.48 -32.58
CA ASP A 7 -40.25 58.02 -33.95
C ASP A 7 -41.68 57.86 -34.49
N GLU A 8 -42.25 58.90 -35.10
CA GLU A 8 -43.60 58.90 -35.69
C GLU A 8 -43.80 57.77 -36.69
N ASN A 9 -42.76 57.39 -37.44
CA ASN A 9 -42.84 56.36 -38.47
C ASN A 9 -42.55 54.95 -37.94
N LYS A 10 -42.04 54.81 -36.71
CA LYS A 10 -41.68 53.53 -36.05
C LYS A 10 -40.80 52.60 -36.92
N ARG A 11 -40.03 53.15 -37.86
CA ARG A 11 -39.12 52.46 -38.77
C ARG A 11 -37.93 53.36 -39.11
N ASP A 12 -36.76 52.79 -39.30
CA ASP A 12 -35.53 53.53 -39.66
C ASP A 12 -34.84 52.87 -40.86
N GLU A 13 -35.28 53.21 -42.07
CA GLU A 13 -34.76 52.69 -43.35
C GLU A 13 -33.34 53.19 -43.67
N SER A 14 -32.86 54.23 -42.96
CA SER A 14 -31.51 54.76 -43.16
C SER A 14 -30.42 53.87 -42.55
N LYS A 15 -30.80 52.97 -41.65
CA LYS A 15 -29.88 52.05 -40.97
C LYS A 15 -30.05 50.63 -41.46
N THR A 16 -28.99 50.13 -42.08
CA THR A 16 -28.84 48.71 -42.38
C THR A 16 -28.16 48.00 -41.21
N VAL A 17 -28.80 46.95 -40.70
CA VAL A 17 -28.29 46.10 -39.63
C VAL A 17 -28.28 44.66 -40.11
N THR A 18 -27.20 43.94 -39.80
CA THR A 18 -27.10 42.49 -40.01
C THR A 18 -27.13 41.79 -38.66
N LEU A 19 -28.05 40.84 -38.51
CA LEU A 19 -28.18 39.99 -37.34
C LEU A 19 -27.81 38.55 -37.69
N LYS A 20 -27.15 37.86 -36.76
CA LYS A 20 -26.85 36.43 -36.84
C LYS A 20 -27.42 35.77 -35.62
N GLY A 21 -28.17 34.69 -35.81
CA GLY A 21 -28.77 34.00 -34.68
C GLY A 21 -29.42 32.68 -35.05
N ARG A 22 -29.71 31.89 -34.03
CA ARG A 22 -30.44 30.65 -34.15
C ARG A 22 -31.94 30.95 -34.24
N ILE A 23 -32.62 30.30 -35.17
CA ILE A 23 -34.07 30.40 -35.29
C ILE A 23 -34.71 29.66 -34.10
N LYS A 24 -35.38 30.42 -33.24
CA LYS A 24 -36.16 29.89 -32.11
C LYS A 24 -37.61 29.66 -32.46
N LEU A 25 -38.14 30.50 -33.35
CA LEU A 25 -39.52 30.46 -33.81
C LEU A 25 -39.54 30.79 -35.28
N LEU A 26 -40.39 30.11 -36.03
CA LEU A 26 -40.61 30.34 -37.45
C LEU A 26 -42.11 30.27 -37.74
N ARG A 27 -42.63 31.31 -38.38
CA ARG A 27 -44.03 31.42 -38.80
C ARG A 27 -44.08 31.86 -40.26
N ILE A 28 -44.54 30.97 -41.13
CA ILE A 28 -44.62 31.23 -42.57
C ILE A 28 -46.08 31.52 -42.95
N MET A 29 -46.33 32.68 -43.54
CA MET A 29 -47.66 33.20 -43.89
C MET A 29 -47.74 33.50 -45.39
N GLY A 30 -47.88 32.46 -46.21
CA GLY A 30 -48.02 32.61 -47.66
C GLY A 30 -46.75 33.16 -48.33
N LYS A 31 -46.75 34.47 -48.62
CA LYS A 31 -45.66 35.23 -49.27
C LYS A 31 -44.75 35.98 -48.28
N ALA A 32 -45.06 35.96 -46.99
CA ALA A 32 -44.26 36.59 -45.94
C ALA A 32 -43.96 35.59 -44.82
N ALA A 33 -42.90 35.83 -44.07
CA ALA A 33 -42.54 35.00 -42.92
C ALA A 33 -41.96 35.86 -41.80
N PHE A 34 -42.23 35.42 -40.57
CA PHE A 34 -41.61 35.94 -39.36
C PHE A 34 -40.76 34.83 -38.75
N ALA A 35 -39.55 35.17 -38.32
CA ALA A 35 -38.74 34.31 -37.47
C ALA A 35 -38.28 35.07 -36.24
N LYS A 36 -37.99 34.37 -35.13
CA LYS A 36 -37.26 34.97 -34.01
C LYS A 36 -35.85 34.40 -33.98
N LEU A 37 -34.87 35.28 -34.05
CA LEU A 37 -33.45 34.95 -33.99
C LEU A 37 -32.94 35.19 -32.58
N GLU A 38 -32.25 34.21 -32.02
CA GLU A 38 -31.59 34.32 -30.73
C GLU A 38 -30.08 34.15 -30.88
N ASP A 39 -29.34 35.02 -30.22
CA ASP A 39 -27.89 34.91 -30.04
C ASP A 39 -27.54 35.03 -28.53
N SER A 40 -26.28 35.29 -28.20
CA SER A 40 -25.88 35.52 -26.80
C SER A 40 -26.41 36.82 -26.20
N SER A 41 -26.89 37.75 -27.02
CA SER A 41 -27.25 39.12 -26.66
C SER A 41 -28.75 39.26 -26.44
N GLY A 42 -29.57 38.48 -27.15
CA GLY A 42 -31.01 38.42 -26.92
C GLY A 42 -31.79 37.81 -28.07
N LEU A 43 -33.11 38.00 -28.01
CA LEU A 43 -34.09 37.51 -28.98
C LEU A 43 -34.66 38.67 -29.79
N VAL A 44 -34.54 38.63 -31.11
CA VAL A 44 -35.06 39.67 -32.02
C VAL A 44 -35.92 39.03 -33.10
N GLN A 45 -37.06 39.66 -33.40
CA GLN A 45 -37.91 39.23 -34.51
C GLN A 45 -37.33 39.70 -35.84
N VAL A 46 -37.44 38.88 -36.86
CA VAL A 46 -37.08 39.22 -38.24
C VAL A 46 -38.28 38.94 -39.15
N TYR A 47 -38.50 39.83 -40.09
CA TYR A 47 -39.55 39.75 -41.10
C TYR A 47 -38.90 39.72 -42.47
N TYR A 48 -39.29 38.76 -43.30
CA TYR A 48 -38.82 38.67 -44.68
C TYR A 48 -39.98 38.24 -45.58
N SER A 49 -40.03 38.81 -46.78
CA SER A 49 -41.10 38.55 -47.74
C SER A 49 -40.55 38.19 -49.11
N ARG A 50 -41.40 37.58 -49.92
CA ARG A 50 -41.07 37.20 -51.29
C ARG A 50 -40.74 38.39 -52.18
N ASP A 51 -41.36 39.54 -51.92
CA ASP A 51 -41.24 40.71 -52.78
C ASP A 51 -39.98 41.54 -52.43
N GLU A 52 -39.35 41.26 -51.28
CA GLU A 52 -38.14 41.93 -50.77
C GLU A 52 -36.85 41.13 -51.01
N LEU A 53 -36.96 39.81 -51.15
CA LEU A 53 -35.83 38.92 -51.42
C LEU A 53 -35.64 38.69 -52.93
N PRO A 54 -34.44 38.29 -53.39
CA PRO A 54 -34.19 37.99 -54.81
C PRO A 54 -35.21 37.01 -55.40
N GLU A 55 -35.56 37.20 -56.68
CA GLU A 55 -36.61 36.44 -57.36
C GLU A 55 -36.39 34.92 -57.22
N GLY A 56 -37.43 34.20 -56.78
CA GLY A 56 -37.38 32.75 -56.53
C GLY A 56 -36.66 32.30 -55.25
N TYR A 57 -35.90 33.17 -54.59
CA TYR A 57 -35.10 32.83 -53.40
C TYR A 57 -35.97 32.54 -52.16
N TYR A 58 -37.01 33.34 -51.92
CA TYR A 58 -37.97 33.11 -50.82
C TYR A 58 -38.62 31.72 -50.91
N ASN A 59 -39.04 31.29 -52.10
CA ASN A 59 -39.67 29.99 -52.30
C ASN A 59 -38.70 28.82 -52.05
N LYS A 60 -37.40 29.04 -52.26
CA LYS A 60 -36.35 28.06 -51.96
C LYS A 60 -36.09 27.99 -50.45
N ILE A 61 -35.86 29.13 -49.80
CA ILE A 61 -35.60 29.18 -48.34
C ILE A 61 -36.80 28.67 -47.55
N LYS A 62 -38.03 29.06 -47.92
CA LYS A 62 -39.26 28.61 -47.25
C LYS A 62 -39.38 27.09 -47.12
N LYS A 63 -38.78 26.31 -48.03
CA LYS A 63 -38.77 24.83 -48.00
C LYS A 63 -37.59 24.23 -47.25
N LEU A 64 -36.53 25.01 -47.03
CA LEU A 64 -35.26 24.54 -46.49
C LEU A 64 -35.02 24.99 -45.05
N ILE A 65 -35.69 26.06 -44.60
CA ILE A 65 -35.47 26.67 -43.29
C ILE A 65 -36.30 25.97 -42.21
N GLU A 66 -35.66 25.69 -41.08
CA GLU A 66 -36.25 24.98 -39.94
C GLU A 66 -35.90 25.69 -38.62
N VAL A 67 -36.68 25.40 -37.57
CA VAL A 67 -36.35 25.85 -36.21
C VAL A 67 -35.07 25.17 -35.76
N GLY A 68 -34.13 25.96 -35.26
CA GLY A 68 -32.79 25.52 -34.88
C GLY A 68 -31.69 25.90 -35.88
N ASP A 69 -32.02 26.26 -37.12
CA ASP A 69 -31.02 26.74 -38.08
C ASP A 69 -30.37 28.04 -37.61
N ILE A 70 -29.10 28.27 -37.99
CA ILE A 70 -28.45 29.57 -37.79
C ILE A 70 -28.50 30.33 -39.10
N VAL A 71 -29.00 31.57 -39.03
CA VAL A 71 -29.21 32.42 -40.19
C VAL A 71 -28.57 33.79 -39.99
N GLU A 72 -28.26 34.44 -41.10
CA GLU A 72 -27.82 35.82 -41.20
C GLU A 72 -28.93 36.61 -41.89
N ALA A 73 -29.44 37.64 -41.23
CA ALA A 73 -30.54 38.46 -41.71
C ALA A 73 -30.10 39.92 -41.76
N THR A 74 -30.12 40.54 -42.94
CA THR A 74 -29.74 41.95 -43.14
C THR A 74 -30.96 42.74 -43.56
N GLY A 75 -31.17 43.87 -42.90
CA GLY A 75 -32.39 44.66 -43.06
C GLY A 75 -32.35 45.98 -42.33
N PHE A 76 -33.49 46.64 -42.25
CA PHE A 76 -33.67 47.85 -41.44
C PHE A 76 -34.63 47.59 -40.27
N PRO A 77 -34.42 48.21 -39.10
CA PRO A 77 -35.26 47.99 -37.94
C PRO A 77 -36.61 48.74 -38.02
N PHE A 78 -37.69 48.09 -37.58
CA PHE A 78 -39.02 48.69 -37.41
C PHE A 78 -39.78 48.07 -36.23
N ILE A 79 -40.88 48.70 -35.81
CA ILE A 79 -41.77 48.18 -34.78
C ILE A 79 -43.08 47.75 -35.43
N THR A 80 -43.46 46.50 -35.18
CA THR A 80 -44.73 45.94 -35.68
C THR A 80 -45.94 46.58 -35.00
N GLN A 81 -47.14 46.38 -35.55
CA GLN A 81 -48.39 46.87 -34.95
C GLN A 81 -48.63 46.31 -33.53
N THR A 82 -48.07 45.15 -33.22
CA THR A 82 -48.11 44.52 -31.89
C THR A 82 -47.04 45.04 -30.93
N GLY A 83 -46.26 46.05 -31.33
CA GLY A 83 -45.23 46.69 -30.51
C GLY A 83 -43.89 45.95 -30.45
N GLU A 84 -43.71 44.87 -31.22
CA GLU A 84 -42.49 44.06 -31.21
C GLU A 84 -41.44 44.60 -32.19
N LEU A 85 -40.20 44.81 -31.70
CA LEU A 85 -39.05 45.19 -32.50
C LEU A 85 -38.73 44.09 -33.51
N THR A 86 -38.70 44.47 -34.79
CA THR A 86 -38.50 43.56 -35.90
C THR A 86 -37.49 44.11 -36.89
N LEU A 87 -36.62 43.26 -37.44
CA LEU A 87 -35.77 43.60 -38.57
C LEU A 87 -36.52 43.29 -39.87
N HIS A 88 -36.74 44.28 -40.72
CA HIS A 88 -37.30 44.11 -42.05
C HIS A 88 -36.19 43.74 -43.03
N CYS A 89 -36.12 42.48 -43.43
CA CYS A 89 -34.98 41.91 -44.14
C CYS A 89 -35.15 41.94 -45.65
N PHE A 90 -34.16 42.52 -46.34
CA PHE A 90 -33.98 42.43 -47.79
C PHE A 90 -32.90 41.39 -48.18
N GLU A 91 -32.15 40.86 -47.21
CA GLU A 91 -31.26 39.73 -47.40
C GLU A 91 -31.38 38.74 -46.23
N PHE A 92 -31.44 37.45 -46.55
CA PHE A 92 -31.65 36.40 -45.54
C PHE A 92 -30.94 35.11 -45.94
N LYS A 93 -29.85 34.75 -45.26
CA LYS A 93 -29.00 33.60 -45.61
C LYS A 93 -29.01 32.55 -44.51
N ILE A 94 -29.06 31.28 -44.90
CA ILE A 94 -28.79 30.17 -43.99
C ILE A 94 -27.27 30.04 -43.84
N VAL A 95 -26.76 30.25 -42.63
CA VAL A 95 -25.33 30.14 -42.30
C VAL A 95 -24.99 28.68 -42.04
N THR A 96 -25.80 28.00 -41.23
CA THR A 96 -25.67 26.56 -41.00
C THR A 96 -27.02 25.93 -40.65
N LYS A 97 -27.20 24.69 -41.09
CA LYS A 97 -28.40 23.89 -40.87
C LYS A 97 -28.33 23.15 -39.52
N ALA A 98 -29.45 23.06 -38.81
CA ALA A 98 -29.55 22.16 -37.67
C ALA A 98 -29.56 20.70 -38.16
N ILE A 99 -28.69 19.86 -37.57
CA ILE A 99 -28.63 18.42 -37.88
C ILE A 99 -29.82 17.67 -37.24
N SER A 100 -30.37 18.21 -36.16
CA SER A 100 -31.55 17.68 -35.48
C SER A 100 -32.49 18.83 -35.10
N PRO A 101 -33.81 18.66 -35.27
CA PRO A 101 -34.78 19.68 -34.93
C PRO A 101 -34.80 19.93 -33.42
N LEU A 102 -35.01 21.19 -33.02
CA LEU A 102 -35.26 21.52 -31.62
C LEU A 102 -36.65 21.01 -31.19
N PRO A 103 -36.85 20.67 -29.90
CA PRO A 103 -38.16 20.28 -29.39
C PRO A 103 -39.24 21.34 -29.71
N GLU A 104 -40.38 20.92 -30.24
CA GLU A 104 -41.44 21.83 -30.72
C GLU A 104 -42.16 22.61 -29.60
N LYS A 105 -42.06 22.15 -28.35
CA LYS A 105 -42.70 22.79 -27.19
C LYS A 105 -41.70 23.70 -26.48
N PHE A 106 -42.12 24.94 -26.21
CA PHE A 106 -41.36 25.96 -25.45
C PHE A 106 -41.03 25.54 -24.01
N HIS A 107 -41.71 24.53 -23.48
CA HIS A 107 -41.39 23.92 -22.19
C HIS A 107 -40.31 22.88 -22.47
N GLY A 108 -39.06 23.19 -22.12
CA GLY A 108 -37.89 22.44 -22.54
C GLY A 108 -37.85 20.96 -22.15
N LEU A 109 -36.68 20.34 -22.33
CA LEU A 109 -36.45 18.98 -21.88
C LEU A 109 -36.80 18.87 -20.38
N GLN A 110 -37.94 18.24 -20.04
CA GLN A 110 -38.37 18.08 -18.64
C GLN A 110 -37.67 16.89 -17.98
N ASP A 111 -37.31 15.89 -18.77
CA ASP A 111 -36.62 14.70 -18.28
C ASP A 111 -35.18 15.02 -17.88
N GLN A 112 -34.88 14.82 -16.60
CA GLN A 112 -33.60 15.18 -15.99
C GLN A 112 -32.42 14.38 -16.55
N GLU A 113 -32.62 13.11 -16.90
CA GLU A 113 -31.58 12.25 -17.47
C GLU A 113 -31.23 12.68 -18.90
N LEU A 114 -32.24 13.00 -19.70
CA LEU A 114 -32.09 13.52 -21.06
C LEU A 114 -31.38 14.87 -21.08
N ARG A 115 -31.67 15.76 -20.10
CA ARG A 115 -30.94 17.03 -19.92
C ARG A 115 -29.46 16.82 -19.65
N TYR A 116 -29.09 15.83 -18.82
CA TYR A 116 -27.70 15.52 -18.54
C TYR A 116 -26.97 14.92 -19.74
N ARG A 117 -27.62 14.01 -20.48
CA ARG A 117 -27.03 13.39 -21.68
C ARG A 117 -26.91 14.37 -22.85
N GLN A 118 -27.81 15.33 -22.97
CA GLN A 118 -27.86 16.30 -24.07
C GLN A 118 -27.68 17.73 -23.57
N ARG A 119 -26.60 17.98 -22.83
CA ARG A 119 -26.33 19.27 -22.18
C ARG A 119 -26.32 20.46 -23.15
N TYR A 120 -25.84 20.26 -24.38
CA TYR A 120 -25.88 21.28 -25.42
C TYR A 120 -27.31 21.70 -25.78
N LEU A 121 -28.27 20.76 -25.78
CA LEU A 121 -29.68 21.02 -26.06
C LEU A 121 -30.35 21.70 -24.86
N ASP A 122 -30.02 21.27 -23.63
CA ASP A 122 -30.45 21.91 -22.40
C ASP A 122 -30.04 23.40 -22.36
N MET A 123 -28.79 23.73 -22.71
CA MET A 123 -28.32 25.13 -22.80
C MET A 123 -29.01 25.94 -23.89
N ILE A 124 -29.43 25.31 -25.00
CA ILE A 124 -30.17 26.00 -26.05
C ILE A 124 -31.59 26.32 -25.56
N VAL A 125 -32.23 25.42 -24.82
CA VAL A 125 -33.66 25.56 -24.48
C VAL A 125 -33.88 26.27 -23.14
N ASN A 126 -32.98 26.12 -22.18
CA ASN A 126 -33.05 26.70 -20.84
C ASN A 126 -31.90 27.72 -20.64
N PRO A 127 -32.12 29.01 -20.93
CA PRO A 127 -31.06 30.04 -20.88
C PRO A 127 -30.46 30.20 -19.48
N GLU A 128 -31.25 29.96 -18.42
CA GLU A 128 -30.79 30.00 -17.03
C GLU A 128 -29.62 29.04 -16.76
N ILE A 129 -29.57 27.90 -17.45
CA ILE A 129 -28.46 26.94 -17.32
C ILE A 129 -27.17 27.54 -17.86
N LYS A 130 -27.25 28.29 -18.96
CA LYS A 130 -26.09 28.99 -19.53
C LYS A 130 -25.55 30.04 -18.55
N ASP A 131 -26.43 30.76 -17.87
CA ASP A 131 -26.04 31.76 -16.87
C ASP A 131 -25.29 31.11 -15.68
N ILE A 132 -25.73 29.94 -15.23
CA ILE A 132 -25.01 29.16 -14.21
C ILE A 132 -23.58 28.79 -14.67
N PHE A 133 -23.40 28.35 -15.93
CA PHE A 133 -22.07 28.06 -16.46
C PHE A 133 -21.19 29.30 -16.57
N ILE A 134 -21.75 30.43 -17.00
CA ILE A 134 -21.04 31.72 -17.06
C ILE A 134 -20.62 32.14 -15.65
N GLN A 135 -21.53 32.06 -14.67
CA GLN A 135 -21.26 32.41 -13.28
C GLN A 135 -20.19 31.51 -12.68
N ARG A 136 -20.24 30.19 -12.91
CA ARG A 136 -19.18 29.26 -12.50
C ARG A 136 -17.84 29.61 -13.11
N SER A 137 -17.80 29.96 -14.41
CA SER A 137 -16.56 30.38 -15.08
C SER A 137 -16.00 31.67 -14.47
N ARG A 138 -16.86 32.65 -14.17
CA ARG A 138 -16.48 33.90 -13.48
C ARG A 138 -15.91 33.62 -12.09
N ILE A 139 -16.58 32.78 -11.28
CA ILE A 139 -16.10 32.38 -9.96
C ILE A 139 -14.69 31.79 -10.07
N VAL A 140 -14.48 30.80 -10.94
CA VAL A 140 -13.15 30.17 -11.10
C VAL A 140 -12.09 31.19 -11.55
N SER A 141 -12.42 32.08 -12.50
CA SER A 141 -11.49 33.14 -12.92
C SER A 141 -11.16 34.11 -11.80
N MET A 142 -12.09 34.38 -10.89
CA MET A 142 -11.91 35.31 -9.79
C MET A 142 -11.12 34.68 -8.65
N VAL A 143 -11.35 33.39 -8.36
CA VAL A 143 -10.51 32.62 -7.45
C VAL A 143 -9.05 32.67 -7.90
N ARG A 144 -8.76 32.44 -9.20
CA ARG A 144 -7.38 32.57 -9.72
C ARG A 144 -6.77 33.94 -9.45
N ARG A 145 -7.47 35.01 -9.83
CA ARG A 145 -7.01 36.39 -9.62
C ARG A 145 -6.75 36.70 -8.15
N PHE A 146 -7.63 36.26 -7.26
CA PHE A 146 -7.46 36.44 -5.82
C PHE A 146 -6.14 35.85 -5.30
N PHE A 147 -5.79 34.63 -5.72
CA PHE A 147 -4.54 33.98 -5.32
C PHE A 147 -3.32 34.63 -6.00
N GLU A 148 -3.39 34.95 -7.30
CA GLU A 148 -2.33 35.65 -8.05
C GLU A 148 -2.03 37.03 -7.44
N ASP A 149 -3.05 37.80 -7.07
CA ASP A 149 -2.92 39.11 -6.41
C ASP A 149 -2.25 39.00 -5.03
N LYS A 150 -2.36 37.83 -4.39
CA LYS A 150 -1.68 37.46 -3.14
C LYS A 150 -0.33 36.77 -3.36
N THR A 151 0.23 36.87 -4.56
CA THR A 151 1.55 36.32 -4.95
C THR A 151 1.67 34.80 -4.99
N PHE A 152 0.55 34.07 -4.92
CA PHE A 152 0.56 32.63 -5.15
C PHE A 152 0.81 32.33 -6.62
N LEU A 153 1.63 31.31 -6.89
CA LEU A 153 1.88 30.83 -8.25
C LEU A 153 0.90 29.70 -8.61
N GLU A 154 0.12 29.87 -9.68
CA GLU A 154 -0.66 28.76 -10.24
C GLU A 154 0.27 27.77 -10.93
N VAL A 155 0.16 26.49 -10.60
CA VAL A 155 0.96 25.41 -11.20
C VAL A 155 0.06 24.30 -11.73
N GLU A 156 0.56 23.56 -12.71
CA GLU A 156 -0.10 22.39 -13.26
C GLU A 156 0.75 21.16 -12.99
N THR A 157 0.21 20.20 -12.22
CA THR A 157 0.93 18.98 -11.84
C THR A 157 0.39 17.76 -12.60
N PRO A 158 1.18 16.67 -12.75
CA PRO A 158 0.78 15.52 -13.55
C PRO A 158 -0.54 14.89 -13.10
N MET A 159 -1.38 14.47 -14.04
CA MET A 159 -2.67 13.84 -13.72
C MET A 159 -2.60 12.31 -13.53
N LEU A 160 -1.55 11.68 -14.07
CA LEU A 160 -1.25 10.25 -13.93
C LEU A 160 -0.06 10.07 -12.99
N HIS A 161 -0.29 9.42 -11.85
CA HIS A 161 0.72 9.19 -10.83
C HIS A 161 1.24 7.75 -10.86
N PRO A 162 2.53 7.53 -10.51
CA PRO A 162 3.08 6.19 -10.30
C PRO A 162 2.56 5.55 -9.01
N ILE A 163 2.23 6.36 -8.01
CA ILE A 163 1.79 5.93 -6.68
C ILE A 163 0.48 6.69 -6.37
N PRO A 164 -0.57 6.01 -5.90
CA PRO A 164 -1.80 6.71 -5.51
C PRO A 164 -1.53 7.58 -4.26
N GLY A 165 -1.92 8.86 -4.33
CA GLY A 165 -1.90 9.77 -3.17
C GLY A 165 -3.25 9.78 -2.43
N GLY A 166 -3.39 10.58 -1.37
CA GLY A 166 -4.69 10.84 -0.74
C GLY A 166 -5.14 9.85 0.35
N ALA A 167 -4.20 9.33 1.15
CA ALA A 167 -4.40 8.51 2.35
C ALA A 167 -5.45 7.38 2.20
N ASN A 168 -6.72 7.67 2.54
CA ASN A 168 -7.80 6.68 2.61
C ASN A 168 -8.62 6.55 1.31
N ALA A 169 -8.40 7.43 0.34
CA ALA A 169 -9.18 7.47 -0.87
C ALA A 169 -8.81 6.35 -1.85
N ARG A 170 -9.82 5.75 -2.48
CA ARG A 170 -9.62 4.70 -3.48
C ARG A 170 -9.27 5.32 -4.84
N PRO A 171 -8.11 5.01 -5.44
CA PRO A 171 -7.73 5.57 -6.73
C PRO A 171 -8.45 4.87 -7.89
N PHE A 172 -8.57 5.58 -9.01
CA PHE A 172 -8.81 4.93 -10.30
C PHE A 172 -7.48 4.39 -10.85
N VAL A 173 -7.44 3.10 -11.14
CA VAL A 173 -6.27 2.43 -11.72
C VAL A 173 -6.40 2.40 -13.25
N THR A 174 -5.31 2.71 -13.94
CA THR A 174 -5.18 2.61 -15.39
C THR A 174 -3.84 1.97 -15.76
N HIS A 175 -3.65 1.63 -17.03
CA HIS A 175 -2.46 0.91 -17.50
C HIS A 175 -1.71 1.71 -18.57
N HIS A 176 -0.40 1.86 -18.39
CA HIS A 176 0.46 2.52 -19.36
C HIS A 176 1.08 1.50 -20.32
N ASN A 177 0.39 1.19 -21.43
CA ASN A 177 0.73 0.11 -22.36
C ASN A 177 2.18 0.11 -22.88
N ALA A 178 2.78 1.27 -23.15
CA ALA A 178 4.14 1.33 -23.69
C ALA A 178 5.23 1.05 -22.64
N LEU A 179 4.90 1.19 -21.35
CA LEU A 179 5.83 0.97 -20.24
C LEU A 179 5.49 -0.30 -19.45
N ASP A 180 4.37 -0.95 -19.77
CA ASP A 180 3.84 -2.14 -19.09
C ASP A 180 3.76 -1.98 -17.56
N VAL A 181 3.25 -0.82 -17.12
CA VAL A 181 3.08 -0.49 -15.69
C VAL A 181 1.70 0.07 -15.41
N GLU A 182 1.20 -0.19 -14.20
CA GLU A 182 0.02 0.48 -13.67
C GLU A 182 0.30 1.95 -13.37
N ARG A 183 -0.72 2.78 -13.58
CA ARG A 183 -0.76 4.20 -13.24
C ARG A 183 -2.06 4.50 -12.52
N TYR A 184 -2.06 5.55 -11.73
CA TYR A 184 -3.21 5.96 -10.94
C TYR A 184 -3.63 7.35 -11.38
N LEU A 185 -4.93 7.56 -11.61
CA LEU A 185 -5.44 8.92 -11.74
C LEU A 185 -5.29 9.63 -10.39
N ARG A 186 -4.85 10.88 -10.44
CA ARG A 186 -4.58 11.68 -9.25
C ARG A 186 -5.83 11.88 -8.39
N ILE A 187 -5.68 11.62 -7.09
CA ILE A 187 -6.69 11.87 -6.05
C ILE A 187 -6.58 13.30 -5.48
N ALA A 188 -5.36 13.82 -5.34
CA ALA A 188 -5.06 15.16 -4.84
C ALA A 188 -3.70 15.65 -5.40
N PRO A 189 -3.55 16.96 -5.71
CA PRO A 189 -2.27 17.57 -6.10
C PRO A 189 -1.27 17.74 -4.96
N GLU A 190 -1.70 17.56 -3.69
CA GLU A 190 -0.90 17.52 -2.45
C GLU A 190 0.59 17.20 -2.65
N LEU A 191 0.93 15.98 -3.11
CA LEU A 191 2.31 15.52 -3.16
C LEU A 191 3.22 16.43 -4.03
N TYR A 192 2.70 16.92 -5.15
CA TYR A 192 3.47 17.75 -6.06
C TYR A 192 3.56 19.18 -5.57
N LEU A 193 2.47 19.74 -5.03
CA LEU A 193 2.50 21.08 -4.44
C LEU A 193 3.47 21.14 -3.26
N LYS A 194 3.49 20.12 -2.39
CA LYS A 194 4.49 19.98 -1.32
C LYS A 194 5.92 19.95 -1.85
N ARG A 195 6.18 19.21 -2.93
CA ARG A 195 7.51 19.18 -3.56
C ARG A 195 7.94 20.54 -4.08
N LEU A 196 7.00 21.35 -4.58
CA LEU A 196 7.29 22.72 -5.02
C LEU A 196 7.61 23.63 -3.83
N ILE A 197 6.88 23.49 -2.71
CA ILE A 197 7.21 24.19 -1.47
C ILE A 197 8.61 23.83 -0.99
N VAL A 198 8.92 22.53 -0.90
CA VAL A 198 10.25 22.03 -0.54
C VAL A 198 11.32 22.48 -1.54
N GLY A 199 10.95 22.61 -2.82
CA GLY A 199 11.80 23.13 -3.89
C GLY A 199 12.06 24.64 -3.82
N GLY A 200 11.51 25.34 -2.82
CA GLY A 200 11.75 26.76 -2.56
C GLY A 200 10.66 27.71 -3.06
N MET A 201 9.51 27.21 -3.51
CA MET A 201 8.35 28.07 -3.80
C MET A 201 7.60 28.37 -2.50
N GLU A 202 7.35 29.64 -2.18
CA GLU A 202 6.74 29.98 -0.88
C GLU A 202 5.22 29.85 -0.88
N ALA A 203 4.56 30.08 -2.01
CA ALA A 203 3.11 30.04 -2.14
C ALA A 203 2.72 29.49 -3.51
N VAL A 204 2.03 28.36 -3.55
CA VAL A 204 1.57 27.72 -4.80
C VAL A 204 0.13 27.28 -4.68
N PHE A 205 -0.59 27.29 -5.80
CA PHE A 205 -1.94 26.74 -5.87
C PHE A 205 -2.19 26.03 -7.20
N GLU A 206 -3.16 25.13 -7.21
CA GLU A 206 -3.60 24.46 -8.43
C GLU A 206 -5.12 24.29 -8.40
N ILE A 207 -5.79 24.62 -9.51
CA ILE A 207 -7.21 24.33 -9.73
C ILE A 207 -7.32 23.21 -10.76
N ASN A 208 -7.65 22.00 -10.33
CA ASN A 208 -7.62 20.86 -11.24
C ASN A 208 -8.64 19.76 -10.90
N ARG A 209 -8.78 18.79 -11.80
CA ARG A 209 -9.63 17.61 -11.66
C ARG A 209 -8.94 16.57 -10.77
N ASN A 210 -9.72 16.07 -9.84
CA ASN A 210 -9.36 14.99 -8.92
C ASN A 210 -10.35 13.84 -9.07
N PHE A 211 -9.82 12.61 -8.97
CA PHE A 211 -10.55 11.38 -9.26
C PHE A 211 -10.53 10.47 -8.03
N ARG A 212 -11.70 10.27 -7.40
CA ARG A 212 -11.87 9.41 -6.21
C ARG A 212 -12.90 8.32 -6.49
N ASN A 213 -12.59 7.07 -6.16
CA ASN A 213 -13.43 5.90 -6.43
C ASN A 213 -14.09 5.35 -5.15
N GLU A 214 -14.79 6.23 -4.42
CA GLU A 214 -15.39 5.92 -3.11
C GLU A 214 -16.89 5.55 -3.19
N GLY A 215 -17.51 5.65 -4.36
CA GLY A 215 -18.91 5.30 -4.60
C GLY A 215 -19.57 6.19 -5.63
N MET A 216 -20.87 5.98 -5.87
CA MET A 216 -21.72 6.92 -6.59
C MET A 216 -22.79 7.45 -5.62
N ASP A 217 -22.41 8.40 -4.77
CA ASP A 217 -23.35 9.16 -3.97
C ASP A 217 -23.17 10.67 -4.23
N HIS A 218 -24.10 11.49 -3.72
CA HIS A 218 -24.09 12.93 -3.97
C HIS A 218 -23.03 13.68 -3.13
N THR A 219 -22.33 12.97 -2.23
CA THR A 219 -21.30 13.47 -1.32
C THR A 219 -19.89 13.18 -1.85
N HIS A 220 -19.72 12.12 -2.63
CA HIS A 220 -18.46 11.62 -3.19
C HIS A 220 -18.57 11.55 -4.71
N ASN A 221 -18.55 12.73 -5.35
CA ASN A 221 -18.56 12.80 -6.81
C ASN A 221 -17.24 12.19 -7.35
N PRO A 222 -17.28 11.18 -8.24
CA PRO A 222 -16.08 10.49 -8.71
C PRO A 222 -15.11 11.40 -9.49
N GLU A 223 -15.59 12.52 -10.03
CA GLU A 223 -14.76 13.55 -10.67
C GLU A 223 -15.22 14.94 -10.24
N PHE A 224 -14.33 15.69 -9.58
CA PHE A 224 -14.61 17.08 -9.23
C PHE A 224 -13.40 17.99 -9.42
N THR A 225 -13.68 19.28 -9.61
CA THR A 225 -12.67 20.33 -9.67
C THR A 225 -12.46 20.87 -8.27
N MET A 226 -11.23 20.86 -7.81
CA MET A 226 -10.84 21.37 -6.49
C MET A 226 -9.74 22.40 -6.67
N ILE A 227 -9.69 23.36 -5.75
CA ILE A 227 -8.50 24.17 -5.53
C ILE A 227 -7.73 23.59 -4.34
N GLU A 228 -6.43 23.42 -4.50
CA GLU A 228 -5.52 23.12 -3.40
C GLU A 228 -4.38 24.13 -3.44
N PHE A 229 -3.95 24.62 -2.28
CA PHE A 229 -2.86 25.57 -2.17
C PHE A 229 -2.01 25.30 -0.94
N TYR A 230 -0.74 25.66 -1.03
CA TYR A 230 0.21 25.60 0.08
C TYR A 230 0.86 26.96 0.27
N TRP A 231 1.06 27.32 1.53
CA TRP A 231 1.62 28.61 1.92
C TRP A 231 2.66 28.43 3.02
N ALA A 232 3.93 28.48 2.64
CA ALA A 232 5.05 28.32 3.54
C ALA A 232 5.08 29.45 4.59
N TYR A 233 5.59 29.15 5.79
CA TYR A 233 5.73 30.08 6.91
C TYR A 233 4.41 30.60 7.53
N HIS A 234 3.28 30.00 7.18
CA HIS A 234 1.96 30.35 7.71
C HIS A 234 1.35 29.20 8.52
N ARG A 235 0.36 29.50 9.35
CA ARG A 235 -0.37 28.55 10.19
C ARG A 235 -1.76 28.28 9.62
N TYR A 236 -2.41 27.21 10.08
CA TYR A 236 -3.78 26.89 9.70
C TYR A 236 -4.78 28.03 10.01
N THR A 237 -4.46 28.91 10.97
CA THR A 237 -5.24 30.11 11.26
C THR A 237 -5.20 31.14 10.14
N ASP A 238 -4.07 31.27 9.44
CA ASP A 238 -3.93 32.15 8.29
C ASP A 238 -4.72 31.60 7.09
N LEU A 239 -4.79 30.27 6.97
CA LEU A 239 -5.62 29.58 5.99
C LEU A 239 -7.13 29.83 6.23
N MET A 240 -7.57 29.92 7.49
CA MET A 240 -8.96 30.31 7.79
C MET A 240 -9.22 31.76 7.34
N ASN A 241 -8.32 32.69 7.65
CA ASN A 241 -8.49 34.11 7.31
C ASN A 241 -8.52 34.32 5.78
N ILE A 242 -7.59 33.71 5.02
CA ILE A 242 -7.59 33.83 3.55
C ILE A 242 -8.83 33.19 2.92
N THR A 243 -9.43 32.18 3.57
CA THR A 243 -10.70 31.59 3.13
C THR A 243 -11.85 32.57 3.31
N GLU A 244 -11.95 33.25 4.46
CA GLU A 244 -12.95 34.31 4.69
C GLU A 244 -12.78 35.46 3.69
N GLU A 245 -11.55 35.93 3.47
CA GLU A 245 -11.22 36.97 2.48
C GLU A 245 -11.61 36.55 1.05
N LEU A 246 -11.43 35.28 0.69
CA LEU A 246 -11.83 34.76 -0.62
C LEU A 246 -13.35 34.85 -0.80
N PHE A 247 -14.14 34.46 0.21
CA PHE A 247 -15.60 34.58 0.13
C PHE A 247 -16.02 36.05 0.00
N GLU A 248 -15.49 36.94 0.83
CA GLU A 248 -15.77 38.39 0.73
C GLU A 248 -15.45 38.94 -0.67
N TYR A 249 -14.26 38.63 -1.18
CA TYR A 249 -13.83 39.03 -2.53
C TYR A 249 -14.81 38.56 -3.61
N LEU A 250 -15.27 37.31 -3.52
CA LEU A 250 -16.24 36.74 -4.46
C LEU A 250 -17.61 37.43 -4.37
N PHE A 251 -18.14 37.67 -3.17
CA PHE A 251 -19.43 38.34 -2.99
C PHE A 251 -19.42 39.77 -3.53
N GLU A 252 -18.37 40.53 -3.23
CA GLU A 252 -18.23 41.91 -3.68
C GLU A 252 -18.09 42.01 -5.19
N ASN A 253 -17.19 41.24 -5.79
CA ASN A 253 -16.88 41.36 -7.22
C ASN A 253 -17.91 40.67 -8.13
N LEU A 254 -18.72 39.74 -7.61
CA LEU A 254 -19.86 39.15 -8.33
C LEU A 254 -21.18 39.88 -8.09
N ASN A 255 -21.20 40.91 -7.23
CA ASN A 255 -22.42 41.61 -6.78
C ASN A 255 -23.48 40.64 -6.24
N LEU A 256 -23.06 39.67 -5.42
CA LEU A 256 -23.96 38.70 -4.81
C LEU A 256 -24.38 39.14 -3.40
N SER A 257 -25.60 38.76 -3.02
CA SER A 257 -26.06 38.89 -1.63
C SER A 257 -25.23 37.98 -0.72
N LYS A 258 -24.86 38.47 0.48
CA LYS A 258 -24.18 37.66 1.51
C LYS A 258 -25.09 36.58 2.11
N THR A 259 -26.40 36.67 1.90
CA THR A 259 -27.36 35.62 2.26
C THR A 259 -27.80 34.88 0.99
N LEU A 260 -27.62 33.56 0.96
CA LEU A 260 -27.95 32.69 -0.17
C LEU A 260 -28.89 31.56 0.27
N SER A 261 -29.81 31.18 -0.60
CA SER A 261 -30.70 30.02 -0.40
C SER A 261 -30.06 28.72 -0.93
N TYR A 262 -30.05 27.67 -0.13
CA TYR A 262 -29.61 26.32 -0.52
C TYR A 262 -30.63 25.26 -0.08
N GLY A 263 -31.43 24.75 -1.02
CA GLY A 263 -32.57 23.89 -0.70
C GLY A 263 -33.57 24.64 0.19
N ASP A 264 -33.88 24.08 1.35
CA ASP A 264 -34.76 24.69 2.35
C ASP A 264 -34.00 25.55 3.38
N LYS A 265 -32.67 25.69 3.25
CA LYS A 265 -31.82 26.45 4.18
C LYS A 265 -31.51 27.84 3.63
N GLU A 266 -31.54 28.87 4.47
CA GLU A 266 -30.86 30.15 4.21
C GLU A 266 -29.49 30.15 4.90
N VAL A 267 -28.45 30.50 4.15
CA VAL A 267 -27.05 30.51 4.61
C VAL A 267 -26.54 31.95 4.61
N ASP A 268 -26.07 32.42 5.76
CA ASP A 268 -25.47 33.74 5.93
C ASP A 268 -23.94 33.66 5.88
N PHE A 269 -23.34 34.29 4.88
CA PHE A 269 -21.89 34.39 4.68
C PHE A 269 -21.30 35.69 5.23
N SER A 270 -21.99 36.35 6.15
CA SER A 270 -21.43 37.49 6.88
C SER A 270 -20.24 37.04 7.73
N THR A 271 -19.11 37.69 7.52
CA THR A 271 -17.86 37.47 8.25
C THR A 271 -17.85 38.28 9.56
N PRO A 272 -17.11 37.82 10.59
CA PRO A 272 -16.33 36.58 10.62
C PRO A 272 -17.20 35.32 10.73
N PHE A 273 -16.76 34.22 10.13
CA PHE A 273 -17.38 32.91 10.27
C PHE A 273 -17.22 32.40 11.70
N ALA A 274 -18.16 31.57 12.14
CA ALA A 274 -18.11 30.99 13.48
C ALA A 274 -16.89 30.05 13.61
N LYS A 275 -16.19 30.08 14.75
CA LYS A 275 -15.06 29.19 15.06
C LYS A 275 -15.41 28.41 16.32
N VAL A 276 -15.52 27.09 16.22
CA VAL A 276 -15.95 26.20 17.31
C VAL A 276 -14.97 25.04 17.41
N LYS A 277 -14.50 24.73 18.63
CA LYS A 277 -13.62 23.57 18.84
C LYS A 277 -14.38 22.27 18.64
N TYR A 278 -13.69 21.22 18.20
CA TYR A 278 -14.30 19.93 17.87
C TYR A 278 -15.11 19.37 19.05
N VAL A 279 -14.49 19.25 20.22
CA VAL A 279 -15.14 18.73 21.43
C VAL A 279 -16.26 19.65 21.92
N ASP A 280 -16.08 20.97 21.82
CA ASP A 280 -17.11 21.93 22.23
C ASP A 280 -18.36 21.82 21.34
N SER A 281 -18.17 21.58 20.04
CA SER A 281 -19.26 21.42 19.07
C SER A 281 -20.21 20.28 19.42
N LEU A 282 -19.69 19.18 19.99
CA LEU A 282 -20.48 18.04 20.45
C LEU A 282 -21.47 18.45 21.55
N THR A 283 -21.08 19.39 22.40
CA THR A 283 -21.97 19.92 23.45
C THR A 283 -22.87 21.04 22.94
N SER A 284 -22.30 22.06 22.28
CA SER A 284 -23.03 23.30 21.94
C SER A 284 -23.96 23.15 20.75
N ILE A 285 -23.64 22.27 19.80
CA ILE A 285 -24.42 22.02 18.57
C ILE A 285 -25.03 20.62 18.62
N GLY A 286 -24.23 19.64 19.07
CA GLY A 286 -24.68 18.26 19.24
C GLY A 286 -25.74 18.09 20.33
N ASN A 287 -25.78 19.01 21.32
CA ASN A 287 -26.59 18.90 22.54
C ASN A 287 -26.26 17.64 23.37
N ILE A 288 -25.01 17.18 23.32
CA ILE A 288 -24.53 16.03 24.09
C ILE A 288 -24.06 16.51 25.46
N PRO A 289 -24.46 15.87 26.57
CA PRO A 289 -23.97 16.20 27.92
C PRO A 289 -22.44 16.18 28.03
N SER A 290 -21.86 17.22 28.62
CA SER A 290 -20.39 17.38 28.73
C SER A 290 -19.70 16.25 29.50
N ASP A 291 -20.40 15.58 30.41
CA ASP A 291 -19.89 14.46 31.17
C ASP A 291 -19.76 13.16 30.35
N ILE A 292 -20.35 13.12 29.15
CA ILE A 292 -20.27 12.01 28.20
C ILE A 292 -19.09 12.19 27.24
N VAL A 293 -18.90 13.40 26.71
CA VAL A 293 -18.03 13.68 25.54
C VAL A 293 -16.55 13.32 25.75
N ASN A 294 -16.09 13.20 27.00
CA ASN A 294 -14.72 12.87 27.34
C ASN A 294 -14.56 11.46 27.97
N ASP A 295 -15.62 10.64 27.97
CA ASP A 295 -15.63 9.31 28.60
C ASP A 295 -16.03 8.23 27.59
N LYS A 296 -15.08 7.35 27.29
CA LYS A 296 -15.21 6.29 26.29
C LYS A 296 -16.44 5.40 26.51
N GLU A 297 -16.68 4.97 27.74
CA GLU A 297 -17.77 4.04 28.06
C GLU A 297 -19.12 4.73 27.96
N LYS A 298 -19.20 5.99 28.40
CA LYS A 298 -20.43 6.77 28.29
C LYS A 298 -20.79 7.10 26.85
N ILE A 299 -19.80 7.41 26.00
CA ILE A 299 -20.04 7.66 24.57
C ILE A 299 -20.62 6.41 23.90
N ILE A 300 -20.02 5.24 24.14
CA ILE A 300 -20.51 3.97 23.60
C ILE A 300 -21.95 3.71 24.07
N ASN A 301 -22.24 3.93 25.35
CA ASN A 301 -23.60 3.76 25.88
C ASN A 301 -24.59 4.75 25.24
N PHE A 302 -24.20 6.01 25.06
CA PHE A 302 -25.02 7.04 24.43
C PHE A 302 -25.33 6.72 22.96
N LEU A 303 -24.32 6.31 22.19
CA LEU A 303 -24.49 5.91 20.78
C LEU A 303 -25.40 4.69 20.64
N ASN A 304 -25.21 3.67 21.49
CA ASN A 304 -26.08 2.48 21.52
C ASN A 304 -27.53 2.83 21.88
N GLN A 305 -27.76 3.75 22.83
CA GLN A 305 -29.10 4.23 23.18
C GLN A 305 -29.81 4.94 22.01
N ASN A 306 -29.04 5.56 21.11
CA ASN A 306 -29.55 6.21 19.91
C ASN A 306 -29.56 5.29 18.67
N ASN A 307 -29.45 3.97 18.84
CA ASN A 307 -29.43 2.95 17.78
C ASN A 307 -28.26 3.05 16.78
N ILE A 308 -27.14 3.65 17.19
CA ILE A 308 -25.92 3.73 16.37
C ILE A 308 -24.96 2.63 16.86
N LYS A 309 -24.64 1.66 15.99
CA LYS A 309 -23.74 0.55 16.32
C LYS A 309 -22.29 0.97 16.12
N VAL A 310 -21.50 0.92 17.18
CA VAL A 310 -20.10 1.38 17.15
C VAL A 310 -19.16 0.32 17.71
N ASP A 311 -17.94 0.24 17.16
CA ASP A 311 -16.91 -0.67 17.66
C ASP A 311 -16.36 -0.16 18.99
N VAL A 312 -16.42 -1.01 20.02
CA VAL A 312 -15.96 -0.71 21.39
C VAL A 312 -14.44 -0.47 21.47
N ASN A 313 -13.68 -0.89 20.45
CA ASN A 313 -12.22 -0.76 20.43
C ASN A 313 -11.74 0.61 19.92
N LEU A 314 -12.60 1.45 19.35
CA LEU A 314 -12.22 2.78 18.84
C LEU A 314 -11.59 3.65 19.92
N THR A 315 -10.63 4.51 19.58
CA THR A 315 -10.06 5.46 20.55
C THR A 315 -11.08 6.54 20.91
N LEU A 316 -10.76 7.38 21.90
CA LEU A 316 -11.65 8.46 22.31
C LEU A 316 -11.97 9.41 21.15
N GLY A 317 -10.98 9.82 20.34
CA GLY A 317 -11.21 10.71 19.21
C GLY A 317 -12.04 10.07 18.10
N TYR A 318 -11.84 8.79 17.80
CA TYR A 318 -12.71 8.09 16.84
C TYR A 318 -14.15 7.95 17.35
N LEU A 319 -14.37 7.79 18.66
CA LEU A 319 -15.72 7.81 19.23
C LEU A 319 -16.34 9.21 19.24
N GLN A 320 -15.54 10.25 19.44
CA GLN A 320 -15.96 11.64 19.29
C GLN A 320 -16.33 11.95 17.84
N ALA A 321 -15.64 11.34 16.86
CA ALA A 321 -16.01 11.44 15.45
C ALA A 321 -17.38 10.83 15.15
N GLU A 322 -17.66 9.64 15.67
CA GLU A 322 -19.00 9.04 15.55
C GLU A 322 -20.11 9.93 16.16
N LEU A 323 -19.82 10.63 17.26
CA LEU A 323 -20.76 11.62 17.83
C LEU A 323 -20.90 12.85 16.93
N PHE A 324 -19.82 13.31 16.31
CA PHE A 324 -19.84 14.48 15.45
C PHE A 324 -20.69 14.23 14.21
N ASP A 325 -20.41 13.14 13.49
CA ASP A 325 -21.07 12.77 12.24
C ASP A 325 -22.59 12.62 12.44
N ASN A 326 -23.01 12.00 13.55
CA ASN A 326 -24.42 11.70 13.80
C ASN A 326 -25.21 12.85 14.45
N PHE A 327 -24.57 13.75 15.20
CA PHE A 327 -25.29 14.74 16.01
C PHE A 327 -24.94 16.20 15.72
N VAL A 328 -23.84 16.49 15.01
CA VAL A 328 -23.36 17.85 14.77
C VAL A 328 -23.46 18.24 13.29
N GLU A 329 -22.93 17.41 12.38
CA GLU A 329 -22.69 17.77 10.98
C GLU A 329 -23.91 18.41 10.28
N ASP A 330 -25.07 17.74 10.30
CA ASP A 330 -26.30 18.21 9.64
C ASP A 330 -26.82 19.57 10.14
N LYS A 331 -26.45 19.97 11.36
CA LYS A 331 -26.90 21.22 12.02
C LYS A 331 -26.02 22.42 11.67
N LEU A 332 -24.86 22.22 11.02
CA LEU A 332 -23.94 23.29 10.63
C LEU A 332 -24.44 24.03 9.38
N THR A 333 -25.47 24.86 9.55
CA THR A 333 -26.11 25.58 8.43
C THR A 333 -25.26 26.75 7.91
N ASN A 334 -24.81 27.65 8.80
CA ASN A 334 -23.98 28.79 8.43
C ASN A 334 -22.48 28.41 8.38
N PRO A 335 -21.65 29.15 7.64
CA PRO A 335 -20.22 28.91 7.58
C PRO A 335 -19.59 28.87 8.98
N THR A 336 -19.07 27.69 9.33
CA THR A 336 -18.49 27.42 10.64
C THR A 336 -17.20 26.63 10.47
N PHE A 337 -16.11 27.18 10.99
CA PHE A 337 -14.85 26.48 11.15
C PHE A 337 -14.91 25.62 12.41
N ILE A 338 -14.79 24.31 12.24
CA ILE A 338 -14.49 23.39 13.32
C ILE A 338 -12.97 23.31 13.46
N THR A 339 -12.43 23.46 14.66
CA THR A 339 -10.98 23.45 14.94
C THR A 339 -10.63 22.48 16.06
N ASP A 340 -9.34 22.35 16.39
CA ASP A 340 -8.86 21.57 17.54
C ASP A 340 -9.28 20.09 17.50
N PHE A 341 -9.06 19.43 16.35
CA PHE A 341 -9.39 18.02 16.17
C PHE A 341 -8.54 17.12 17.08
N PRO A 342 -9.10 16.02 17.62
CA PRO A 342 -8.30 14.99 18.28
C PRO A 342 -7.17 14.46 17.38
N ILE A 343 -5.97 14.33 17.93
CA ILE A 343 -4.77 13.95 17.14
C ILE A 343 -4.86 12.53 16.56
N ASP A 344 -5.58 11.63 17.23
CA ASP A 344 -5.79 10.25 16.82
C ASP A 344 -6.63 10.13 15.54
N ILE A 345 -7.53 11.08 15.27
CA ILE A 345 -8.27 11.15 14.00
C ILE A 345 -7.55 12.00 12.94
N SER A 346 -6.53 12.76 13.32
CA SER A 346 -5.73 13.63 12.43
C SER A 346 -4.22 13.41 12.59
N PRO A 347 -3.69 12.19 12.43
CA PRO A 347 -2.34 11.84 12.85
C PRO A 347 -1.23 12.49 12.01
N LEU A 348 -1.56 13.00 10.81
CA LEU A 348 -0.62 13.66 9.90
C LEU A 348 -0.56 15.19 10.11
N ALA A 349 -1.53 15.75 10.84
CA ALA A 349 -1.53 17.17 11.14
C ALA A 349 -0.55 17.47 12.27
N ARG A 350 0.06 18.66 12.25
CA ARG A 350 0.94 19.12 13.32
C ARG A 350 0.15 19.16 14.64
N ARG A 351 0.76 18.69 15.72
CA ARG A 351 0.22 18.82 17.08
C ARG A 351 0.27 20.26 17.56
N SER A 352 -0.70 20.68 18.37
CA SER A 352 -0.66 21.98 19.04
C SER A 352 0.50 22.04 20.04
N ASP A 353 1.19 23.19 20.09
CA ASP A 353 2.26 23.44 21.06
C ASP A 353 1.74 23.47 22.51
N GLU A 354 0.45 23.76 22.72
CA GLU A 354 -0.18 23.86 24.05
C GLU A 354 -0.76 22.52 24.53
N ASN A 355 -1.30 21.72 23.60
CA ASN A 355 -1.89 20.42 23.90
C ASN A 355 -1.57 19.41 22.79
N LEU A 356 -0.69 18.45 23.12
CA LEU A 356 -0.22 17.43 22.17
C LEU A 356 -1.30 16.44 21.72
N ASP A 357 -2.45 16.40 22.39
CA ASP A 357 -3.60 15.56 22.01
C ASP A 357 -4.49 16.22 20.94
N ILE A 358 -4.18 17.47 20.56
CA ILE A 358 -4.92 18.26 19.59
C ILE A 358 -4.08 18.47 18.33
N ALA A 359 -4.70 18.29 17.17
CA ALA A 359 -4.18 18.63 15.86
C ALA A 359 -4.49 20.10 15.49
N GLU A 360 -3.49 20.81 14.97
CA GLU A 360 -3.62 22.13 14.34
C GLU A 360 -4.28 22.00 12.96
N ARG A 361 -5.58 21.68 12.96
CA ARG A 361 -6.43 21.45 11.79
C ARG A 361 -7.75 22.21 11.93
N PHE A 362 -8.32 22.60 10.81
CA PHE A 362 -9.69 23.05 10.70
C PHE A 362 -10.44 22.35 9.56
N GLU A 363 -11.75 22.30 9.69
CA GLU A 363 -12.69 22.00 8.60
C GLU A 363 -13.77 23.08 8.57
N LEU A 364 -14.11 23.56 7.37
CA LEU A 364 -15.17 24.53 7.14
C LEU A 364 -16.43 23.82 6.70
N PHE A 365 -17.48 23.90 7.52
CA PHE A 365 -18.80 23.37 7.20
C PHE A 365 -19.75 24.47 6.75
N ILE A 366 -20.50 24.21 5.67
CA ILE A 366 -21.54 25.09 5.16
C ILE A 366 -22.73 24.24 4.71
N ALA A 367 -23.94 24.61 5.15
CA ALA A 367 -25.19 23.90 4.85
C ALA A 367 -25.20 22.40 5.22
N GLY A 368 -24.40 21.99 6.21
CA GLY A 368 -24.23 20.61 6.64
C GLY A 368 -23.30 19.77 5.75
N LYS A 369 -22.32 20.41 5.11
CA LYS A 369 -21.29 19.74 4.29
C LYS A 369 -19.93 20.32 4.57
N GLU A 370 -18.91 19.46 4.62
CA GLU A 370 -17.51 19.87 4.59
C GLU A 370 -17.18 20.51 3.23
N ILE A 371 -16.75 21.78 3.23
CA ILE A 371 -16.42 22.56 2.03
C ILE A 371 -14.91 22.74 1.88
N ALA A 372 -14.18 22.84 2.98
CA ALA A 372 -12.73 23.02 2.97
C ALA A 372 -12.09 22.41 4.21
N ASN A 373 -10.85 22.00 4.06
CA ASN A 373 -10.00 21.45 5.10
C ASN A 373 -8.63 22.12 5.00
N GLY A 374 -8.03 22.44 6.14
CA GLY A 374 -6.66 22.90 6.19
C GLY A 374 -6.01 22.56 7.51
N PHE A 375 -4.71 22.26 7.49
CA PHE A 375 -3.94 21.96 8.68
C PHE A 375 -2.52 22.48 8.55
N SER A 376 -1.90 22.73 9.70
CA SER A 376 -0.47 23.02 9.75
C SER A 376 0.31 21.72 9.61
N GLU A 377 1.36 21.76 8.80
CA GLU A 377 2.29 20.66 8.63
C GLU A 377 3.66 21.05 9.19
N LEU A 378 4.20 20.20 10.05
CA LEU A 378 5.58 20.28 10.49
C LEU A 378 6.15 18.87 10.39
N ASN A 379 6.99 18.64 9.38
CA ASN A 379 7.89 17.50 9.39
C ASN A 379 9.06 17.85 10.32
N ASP A 380 8.85 17.80 11.64
CA ASP A 380 9.96 17.92 12.57
C ASP A 380 10.78 16.62 12.48
N PRO A 381 12.05 16.67 12.02
CA PRO A 381 12.92 15.50 12.07
C PRO A 381 13.16 15.00 13.51
N ASN A 382 12.77 15.78 14.53
CA ASN A 382 12.77 15.41 15.93
C ASN A 382 11.41 14.94 16.47
N ASP A 383 10.34 14.77 15.68
CA ASP A 383 9.08 14.23 16.20
C ASP A 383 9.32 12.79 16.70
N THR A 384 9.24 12.65 18.02
CA THR A 384 9.70 11.48 18.78
C THR A 384 8.62 10.42 18.98
N THR A 385 7.41 10.61 18.45
CA THR A 385 6.22 9.83 18.84
C THR A 385 6.07 8.47 18.14
N GLN A 386 6.94 8.12 17.18
CA GLN A 386 7.17 6.74 16.72
C GLN A 386 8.59 6.23 17.02
N LYS A 387 9.16 6.56 18.19
CA LYS A 387 10.43 5.98 18.63
C LYS A 387 10.29 4.48 18.91
N VAL A 388 10.59 3.67 17.89
CA VAL A 388 10.97 2.27 18.08
C VAL A 388 12.29 2.27 18.83
N THR A 389 12.40 1.50 19.91
CA THR A 389 13.63 1.33 20.70
C THR A 389 14.04 -0.14 20.75
N PHE A 390 15.20 -0.46 21.34
CA PHE A 390 15.61 -1.86 21.50
C PHE A 390 14.65 -2.72 22.33
N LYS A 391 13.75 -2.10 23.11
CA LYS A 391 12.68 -2.78 23.86
C LYS A 391 11.55 -3.31 22.97
N ASP A 392 11.40 -2.73 21.78
CA ASP A 392 10.36 -3.08 20.82
C ASP A 392 10.82 -4.14 19.82
N VAL A 393 12.13 -4.40 19.75
CA VAL A 393 12.71 -5.52 19.03
C VAL A 393 12.86 -6.67 20.03
N ALA A 394 12.35 -7.85 19.73
CA ALA A 394 12.58 -9.06 20.53
C ALA A 394 13.68 -9.93 19.89
N GLY A 395 14.41 -10.70 20.70
CA GLY A 395 15.54 -11.51 20.22
C GLY A 395 16.73 -10.69 19.68
N ALA A 396 17.54 -11.35 18.83
CA ALA A 396 18.70 -10.77 18.14
C ALA A 396 19.71 -10.10 19.10
N LYS A 397 20.05 -10.80 20.20
CA LYS A 397 20.84 -10.26 21.32
C LYS A 397 22.23 -9.82 20.87
N GLU A 398 22.88 -10.64 20.06
CA GLU A 398 24.21 -10.39 19.52
C GLU A 398 24.21 -9.14 18.63
N ALA A 399 23.24 -9.06 17.71
CA ALA A 399 23.09 -7.91 16.83
C ALA A 399 22.79 -6.61 17.61
N LYS A 400 21.96 -6.67 18.65
CA LYS A 400 21.72 -5.52 19.53
C LYS A 400 22.97 -5.08 20.28
N GLN A 401 23.75 -6.03 20.80
CA GLN A 401 24.97 -5.74 21.53
C GLN A 401 26.02 -5.07 20.62
N GLU A 402 26.18 -5.54 19.38
CA GLU A 402 27.06 -4.88 18.41
C GLU A 402 26.58 -3.48 18.04
N LEU A 403 25.26 -3.28 17.91
CA LEU A 403 24.68 -1.98 17.61
C LEU A 403 24.62 -1.03 18.82
N GLU A 404 24.75 -1.54 20.05
CA GLU A 404 24.82 -0.72 21.26
C GLU A 404 26.09 0.16 21.28
N GLU A 405 27.20 -0.33 20.69
CA GLU A 405 28.40 0.48 20.47
C GLU A 405 28.11 1.68 19.56
N ILE A 406 27.31 1.47 18.51
CA ILE A 406 26.91 2.51 17.56
C ILE A 406 26.01 3.56 18.25
N VAL A 407 25.12 3.10 19.13
CA VAL A 407 24.27 3.97 19.97
C VAL A 407 25.10 4.80 20.95
N ASP A 408 26.03 4.20 21.69
CA ASP A 408 26.89 4.93 22.64
C ASP A 408 27.76 5.96 21.92
N PHE A 409 28.22 5.63 20.71
CA PHE A 409 28.94 6.57 19.87
C PHE A 409 28.08 7.80 19.48
N LEU A 410 26.84 7.58 19.02
CA LEU A 410 25.95 8.68 18.64
C LEU A 410 25.56 9.56 19.85
N LYS A 411 25.38 8.96 21.03
CA LYS A 411 25.07 9.68 22.28
C LYS A 411 26.29 10.44 22.84
N ASN A 412 27.45 9.79 22.89
CA ASN A 412 28.64 10.25 23.60
C ASN A 412 29.90 10.28 22.71
N PRO A 413 29.91 10.98 21.57
CA PRO A 413 30.99 10.90 20.59
C PRO A 413 32.35 11.37 21.13
N LYS A 414 32.37 12.33 22.07
CA LYS A 414 33.60 12.87 22.68
C LYS A 414 34.45 11.79 23.35
N LYS A 415 33.80 10.83 24.03
CA LYS A 415 34.45 9.72 24.73
C LYS A 415 35.37 8.91 23.81
N PHE A 416 34.97 8.74 22.55
CA PHE A 416 35.71 7.97 21.55
C PHE A 416 36.78 8.81 20.86
N ILE A 417 36.46 10.06 20.52
CA ILE A 417 37.39 11.00 19.88
C ILE A 417 38.60 11.30 20.79
N ASP A 418 38.37 11.49 22.09
CA ASP A 418 39.42 11.84 23.06
C ASP A 418 40.49 10.74 23.23
N ILE A 419 40.13 9.48 22.94
CA ILE A 419 41.02 8.31 23.01
C ILE A 419 41.60 7.96 21.62
N GLY A 420 41.16 8.66 20.57
CA GLY A 420 41.61 8.45 19.19
C GLY A 420 41.00 7.23 18.51
N ALA A 421 39.82 6.77 18.95
CA ALA A 421 39.12 5.67 18.29
C ALA A 421 38.51 6.13 16.96
N GLU A 422 38.77 5.39 15.89
CA GLU A 422 38.13 5.63 14.59
C GLU A 422 36.69 5.12 14.62
N ILE A 423 35.78 5.97 14.15
CA ILE A 423 34.34 5.74 14.20
C ILE A 423 33.94 4.97 12.94
N PRO A 424 33.15 3.90 13.06
CA PRO A 424 32.67 3.19 11.90
C PRO A 424 31.78 4.10 11.05
N LYS A 425 32.15 4.26 9.78
CA LYS A 425 31.39 5.10 8.84
C LYS A 425 30.10 4.43 8.38
N GLY A 426 30.07 3.10 8.36
CA GLY A 426 28.90 2.37 7.92
C GLY A 426 28.75 0.95 8.47
N VAL A 427 27.49 0.57 8.66
CA VAL A 427 27.10 -0.74 9.19
C VAL A 427 26.28 -1.49 8.14
N MET A 428 26.77 -2.64 7.69
CA MET A 428 26.03 -3.55 6.82
C MET A 428 25.28 -4.59 7.66
N MET A 429 23.96 -4.55 7.61
CA MET A 429 23.08 -5.56 8.21
C MET A 429 22.74 -6.63 7.19
N MET A 430 23.08 -7.88 7.50
CA MET A 430 22.91 -9.03 6.60
C MET A 430 22.03 -10.07 7.27
N GLY A 431 21.11 -10.69 6.55
CA GLY A 431 20.31 -11.77 7.10
C GLY A 431 19.10 -12.05 6.23
N SER A 432 18.40 -13.15 6.50
CA SER A 432 17.22 -13.55 5.74
C SER A 432 16.13 -12.46 5.74
N PRO A 433 15.24 -12.44 4.74
CA PRO A 433 14.06 -11.57 4.76
C PRO A 433 13.25 -11.75 6.04
N GLY A 434 12.65 -10.68 6.54
CA GLY A 434 11.74 -10.76 7.70
C GLY A 434 12.41 -10.91 9.08
N THR A 435 13.74 -10.87 9.20
CA THR A 435 14.45 -10.93 10.50
C THR A 435 14.46 -9.61 11.28
N GLY A 436 13.85 -8.55 10.75
CA GLY A 436 13.74 -7.26 11.46
C GLY A 436 14.91 -6.29 11.27
N LYS A 437 15.71 -6.43 10.21
CA LYS A 437 16.81 -5.49 9.85
C LYS A 437 16.38 -4.01 9.92
N THR A 438 15.31 -3.65 9.20
CA THR A 438 14.78 -2.28 9.15
C THR A 438 14.24 -1.81 10.50
N LEU A 439 13.60 -2.71 11.26
CA LEU A 439 13.12 -2.43 12.61
C LEU A 439 14.28 -2.16 13.57
N LEU A 440 15.35 -2.94 13.47
CA LEU A 440 16.54 -2.80 14.30
C LEU A 440 17.31 -1.51 13.99
N ALA A 441 17.45 -1.11 12.72
CA ALA A 441 18.04 0.19 12.37
C ALA A 441 17.22 1.38 12.92
N ARG A 442 15.89 1.30 12.84
CA ARG A 442 15.01 2.31 13.49
C ARG A 442 15.19 2.33 15.01
N ALA A 443 15.35 1.15 15.62
CA ALA A 443 15.60 1.02 17.05
C ALA A 443 16.92 1.67 17.48
N VAL A 444 17.99 1.55 16.68
CA VAL A 444 19.28 2.23 16.92
C VAL A 444 19.10 3.74 16.94
N ALA A 445 18.38 4.31 15.95
CA ALA A 445 18.12 5.74 15.89
C ALA A 445 17.25 6.22 17.07
N GLY A 446 16.20 5.47 17.41
CA GLY A 446 15.32 5.76 18.52
C GLY A 446 16.02 5.69 19.87
N GLU A 447 16.91 4.71 20.06
CA GLU A 447 17.73 4.57 21.26
C GLU A 447 18.75 5.71 21.36
N ALA A 448 19.42 6.06 20.26
CA ALA A 448 20.37 7.17 20.19
C ALA A 448 19.71 8.56 20.27
N GLY A 449 18.41 8.65 19.95
CA GLY A 449 17.66 9.90 19.93
C GLY A 449 18.07 10.83 18.78
N VAL A 450 18.46 10.26 17.63
CA VAL A 450 18.94 11.01 16.46
C VAL A 450 17.99 10.89 15.26
N PRO A 451 17.99 11.85 14.32
CA PRO A 451 17.23 11.75 13.08
C PRO A 451 17.57 10.48 12.27
N PHE A 452 16.55 9.87 11.67
CA PHE A 452 16.64 8.65 10.87
C PHE A 452 16.16 8.89 9.44
N PHE A 453 17.07 8.92 8.47
CA PHE A 453 16.75 9.05 7.05
C PHE A 453 16.69 7.67 6.42
N SER A 454 15.52 7.24 5.95
CA SER A 454 15.32 5.91 5.34
C SER A 454 15.07 6.05 3.85
N ILE A 455 15.74 5.25 3.03
CA ILE A 455 15.50 5.14 1.59
C ILE A 455 15.64 3.67 1.15
N SER A 456 14.84 3.24 0.17
CA SER A 456 15.04 1.93 -0.44
C SER A 456 16.09 2.00 -1.56
N GLY A 457 16.94 0.99 -1.65
CA GLY A 457 17.97 0.84 -2.68
C GLY A 457 17.38 0.83 -4.09
N SER A 458 16.13 0.39 -4.24
CA SER A 458 15.41 0.41 -5.52
C SER A 458 14.97 1.81 -5.96
N GLU A 459 14.83 2.77 -5.05
CA GLU A 459 14.51 4.17 -5.38
C GLU A 459 15.67 4.90 -6.08
N PHE A 460 16.86 4.30 -6.05
CA PHE A 460 18.06 4.80 -6.72
C PHE A 460 18.22 4.26 -8.14
N VAL A 461 17.35 3.35 -8.59
CA VAL A 461 17.38 2.76 -9.92
C VAL A 461 16.30 3.40 -10.77
N GLU A 462 16.67 4.33 -11.64
CA GLU A 462 15.78 5.10 -12.51
C GLU A 462 16.19 4.98 -13.98
N MET A 463 15.27 5.25 -14.90
CA MET A 463 15.58 5.20 -16.35
C MET A 463 16.54 6.31 -16.80
N PHE A 464 16.68 7.38 -16.01
CA PHE A 464 17.46 8.55 -16.38
C PHE A 464 18.83 8.53 -15.69
N VAL A 465 19.88 8.45 -16.50
CA VAL A 465 21.29 8.47 -16.05
C VAL A 465 21.55 9.72 -15.21
N GLY A 466 22.15 9.53 -14.03
CA GLY A 466 22.56 10.61 -13.12
C GLY A 466 21.50 11.06 -12.10
N VAL A 467 20.23 10.65 -12.24
CA VAL A 467 19.19 10.99 -11.26
C VAL A 467 19.45 10.29 -9.92
N GLY A 468 19.76 8.99 -9.93
CA GLY A 468 20.11 8.25 -8.72
C GLY A 468 21.31 8.86 -7.98
N ALA A 469 22.39 9.20 -8.71
CA ALA A 469 23.56 9.87 -8.13
C ALA A 469 23.23 11.26 -7.53
N SER A 470 22.31 12.03 -8.13
CA SER A 470 21.88 13.30 -7.52
C SER A 470 21.16 13.08 -6.19
N ARG A 471 20.22 12.13 -6.14
CA ARG A 471 19.48 11.80 -4.90
C ARG A 471 20.41 11.35 -3.79
N VAL A 472 21.44 10.57 -4.11
CA VAL A 472 22.47 10.18 -3.13
C VAL A 472 23.17 11.41 -2.56
N ARG A 473 23.59 12.36 -3.40
CA ARG A 473 24.24 13.60 -2.92
C ARG A 473 23.31 14.40 -2.01
N ASP A 474 22.06 14.57 -2.40
CA ASP A 474 21.08 15.34 -1.64
C ASP A 474 20.79 14.69 -0.28
N LEU A 475 20.61 13.35 -0.25
CA LEU A 475 20.42 12.57 0.98
C LEU A 475 21.59 12.75 1.95
N PHE A 476 22.83 12.61 1.46
CA PHE A 476 24.01 12.77 2.30
C PHE A 476 24.18 14.21 2.78
N GLN A 477 23.84 15.22 1.98
CA GLN A 477 23.86 16.62 2.42
C GLN A 477 22.81 16.91 3.50
N MET A 478 21.59 16.38 3.36
CA MET A 478 20.53 16.51 4.37
C MET A 478 20.95 15.88 5.70
N ALA A 479 21.50 14.67 5.66
CA ALA A 479 22.00 13.99 6.86
C ALA A 479 23.17 14.73 7.52
N LYS A 480 24.13 15.23 6.73
CA LYS A 480 25.26 16.05 7.24
C LYS A 480 24.76 17.31 7.96
N LYS A 481 23.69 17.96 7.47
CA LYS A 481 23.08 19.13 8.14
C LYS A 481 22.37 18.76 9.45
N ALA A 482 21.81 17.56 9.53
CA ALA A 482 21.07 17.06 10.69
C ALA A 482 21.94 16.26 11.69
N ALA A 483 23.27 16.28 11.53
CA ALA A 483 24.18 15.47 12.34
C ALA A 483 24.14 15.87 13.84
N PRO A 484 24.16 14.91 14.78
CA PRO A 484 24.31 13.47 14.58
C PRO A 484 23.04 12.82 13.99
N SER A 485 23.18 11.94 12.99
CA SER A 485 22.05 11.30 12.30
C SER A 485 22.42 9.94 11.71
N ILE A 486 21.40 9.13 11.39
CA ILE A 486 21.56 7.85 10.69
C ILE A 486 20.94 7.94 9.29
N ILE A 487 21.69 7.49 8.28
CA ILE A 487 21.16 7.18 6.95
C ILE A 487 20.95 5.67 6.87
N PHE A 488 19.76 5.21 6.52
CA PHE A 488 19.44 3.81 6.32
C PHE A 488 19.06 3.53 4.86
N ILE A 489 19.79 2.61 4.23
CA ILE A 489 19.55 2.15 2.86
C ILE A 489 19.06 0.70 2.91
N ASP A 490 17.77 0.47 2.70
CA ASP A 490 17.22 -0.88 2.60
C ASP A 490 17.52 -1.48 1.21
N GLU A 491 17.52 -2.81 1.07
CA GLU A 491 17.74 -3.51 -0.21
C GLU A 491 18.94 -2.98 -1.03
N ILE A 492 20.10 -2.76 -0.37
CA ILE A 492 21.27 -2.18 -1.03
C ILE A 492 21.77 -3.03 -2.21
N ASP A 493 21.41 -4.32 -2.27
CA ASP A 493 21.70 -5.21 -3.40
C ASP A 493 20.98 -4.82 -4.70
N ALA A 494 20.01 -3.90 -4.67
CA ALA A 494 19.42 -3.29 -5.86
C ALA A 494 20.43 -2.39 -6.61
N VAL A 495 21.33 -1.71 -5.91
CA VAL A 495 22.38 -0.85 -6.49
C VAL A 495 23.79 -1.44 -6.36
N GLY A 496 24.04 -2.23 -5.32
CA GLY A 496 25.35 -2.69 -4.91
C GLY A 496 25.78 -4.07 -5.38
N ARG A 497 25.27 -4.60 -6.49
CA ARG A 497 25.59 -5.97 -6.97
C ARG A 497 26.85 -5.98 -7.83
N VAL A 498 27.61 -7.08 -7.75
CA VAL A 498 28.78 -7.33 -8.61
C VAL A 498 28.38 -7.30 -10.09
N ARG A 499 29.27 -6.77 -10.95
CA ARG A 499 29.10 -6.73 -12.40
C ARG A 499 28.73 -8.11 -12.97
N GLY A 500 27.61 -8.17 -13.69
CA GLY A 500 27.34 -9.23 -14.65
C GLY A 500 27.70 -8.75 -16.05
N THR A 501 28.25 -9.63 -16.89
CA THR A 501 28.53 -9.41 -18.32
C THR A 501 27.24 -9.32 -19.14
N GLY A 502 26.30 -8.46 -18.75
CA GLY A 502 25.06 -8.19 -19.45
C GLY A 502 25.29 -7.11 -20.51
N VAL A 503 25.17 -7.49 -21.78
CA VAL A 503 25.16 -6.55 -22.91
C VAL A 503 23.82 -5.80 -22.90
N GLY A 504 23.76 -4.64 -22.24
CA GLY A 504 22.58 -3.78 -22.19
C GLY A 504 22.73 -2.64 -21.19
N GLY A 505 22.47 -1.40 -21.63
CA GLY A 505 22.77 -0.13 -20.94
C GLY A 505 22.04 0.17 -19.62
N GLY A 506 21.47 -0.83 -18.94
CA GLY A 506 20.93 -0.69 -17.57
C GLY A 506 22.01 -0.75 -16.48
N ASN A 507 23.24 -1.15 -16.82
CA ASN A 507 24.35 -1.22 -15.86
C ASN A 507 24.94 0.16 -15.51
N ASP A 508 24.89 1.13 -16.43
CA ASP A 508 25.63 2.39 -16.29
C ASP A 508 25.04 3.31 -15.21
N GLU A 509 23.71 3.40 -15.11
CA GLU A 509 23.01 4.24 -14.12
C GLU A 509 23.20 3.70 -12.70
N ARG A 510 23.00 2.39 -12.53
CA ARG A 510 23.21 1.68 -11.28
C ARG A 510 24.65 1.82 -10.79
N GLU A 511 25.64 1.65 -11.68
CA GLU A 511 27.05 1.79 -11.36
C GLU A 511 27.40 3.22 -10.96
N GLN A 512 26.85 4.22 -11.66
CA GLN A 512 27.04 5.62 -11.31
C GLN A 512 26.49 5.93 -9.91
N THR A 513 25.29 5.44 -9.59
CA THR A 513 24.68 5.66 -8.28
C THR A 513 25.45 4.94 -7.16
N LEU A 514 25.90 3.71 -7.39
CA LEU A 514 26.77 2.98 -6.47
C LEU A 514 28.07 3.74 -6.21
N ASN A 515 28.76 4.16 -7.27
CA ASN A 515 30.00 4.94 -7.14
C ASN A 515 29.77 6.25 -6.39
N GLN A 516 28.63 6.90 -6.57
CA GLN A 516 28.30 8.11 -5.82
C GLN A 516 28.14 7.85 -4.32
N ILE A 517 27.51 6.73 -3.92
CA ILE A 517 27.43 6.33 -2.51
C ILE A 517 28.85 6.14 -1.94
N LEU A 518 29.71 5.44 -2.70
CA LEU A 518 31.09 5.20 -2.29
C LEU A 518 31.88 6.50 -2.13
N VAL A 519 31.73 7.45 -3.06
CA VAL A 519 32.37 8.78 -3.01
C VAL A 519 31.89 9.57 -1.79
N GLU A 520 30.58 9.56 -1.49
CA GLU A 520 30.05 10.25 -0.30
C GLU A 520 30.53 9.64 1.02
N MET A 521 30.67 8.31 1.07
CA MET A 521 31.19 7.60 2.25
C MET A 521 32.70 7.85 2.45
N ASP A 522 33.49 7.75 1.38
CA ASP A 522 34.93 8.01 1.42
C ASP A 522 35.20 9.49 1.79
N GLY A 523 34.32 10.40 1.33
CA GLY A 523 34.36 11.84 1.60
C GLY A 523 33.93 12.28 3.00
N PHE A 524 33.55 11.37 3.91
CA PHE A 524 33.28 11.74 5.31
C PHE A 524 34.55 12.21 6.01
N GLU A 525 34.50 13.43 6.56
CA GLU A 525 35.44 13.85 7.59
C GLU A 525 35.30 12.94 8.82
N PRO A 526 36.38 12.60 9.53
CA PRO A 526 36.33 11.74 10.73
C PRO A 526 35.33 12.21 11.81
N ASN A 527 34.96 13.50 11.79
CA ASN A 527 34.10 14.14 12.78
C ASN A 527 32.65 14.38 12.30
N ALA A 528 32.24 13.89 11.13
CA ALA A 528 30.94 14.23 10.54
C ALA A 528 29.71 13.73 11.33
N LYS A 529 29.87 12.85 12.34
CA LYS A 529 28.79 12.28 13.19
C LYS A 529 27.59 11.71 12.43
N VAL A 530 27.79 11.26 11.19
CA VAL A 530 26.77 10.58 10.38
C VAL A 530 27.17 9.12 10.23
N ILE A 531 26.23 8.21 10.42
CA ILE A 531 26.45 6.76 10.25
C ILE A 531 25.53 6.25 9.14
N VAL A 532 26.10 5.50 8.20
CA VAL A 532 25.34 4.88 7.11
C VAL A 532 25.06 3.42 7.43
N MET A 533 23.81 3.08 7.71
CA MET A 533 23.35 1.71 7.86
C MET A 533 22.78 1.21 6.52
N ALA A 534 23.07 -0.03 6.15
CA ALA A 534 22.47 -0.66 4.98
C ALA A 534 21.95 -2.06 5.31
N ALA A 535 20.90 -2.50 4.64
CA ALA A 535 20.37 -3.85 4.78
C ALA A 535 20.40 -4.61 3.46
N THR A 536 20.73 -5.91 3.53
CA THR A 536 20.57 -6.82 2.39
C THR A 536 20.11 -8.20 2.85
N ASN A 537 19.37 -8.87 1.97
CA ASN A 537 19.05 -10.29 2.10
C ASN A 537 20.07 -11.19 1.38
N ARG A 538 20.95 -10.61 0.55
CA ARG A 538 21.84 -11.32 -0.36
C ARG A 538 23.27 -10.77 -0.28
N PRO A 539 23.97 -11.00 0.85
CA PRO A 539 25.34 -10.51 1.00
C PRO A 539 26.31 -11.12 -0.03
N ASP A 540 25.98 -12.28 -0.60
CA ASP A 540 26.76 -13.00 -1.61
C ASP A 540 26.86 -12.27 -2.95
N VAL A 541 25.88 -11.44 -3.30
CA VAL A 541 25.86 -10.75 -4.60
C VAL A 541 26.43 -9.33 -4.53
N LEU A 542 26.77 -8.84 -3.34
CA LEU A 542 27.24 -7.48 -3.15
C LEU A 542 28.65 -7.24 -3.70
N ASP A 543 28.88 -6.06 -4.25
CA ASP A 543 30.20 -5.61 -4.68
C ASP A 543 31.15 -5.54 -3.47
N PRO A 544 32.28 -6.26 -3.47
CA PRO A 544 33.26 -6.21 -2.39
C PRO A 544 33.78 -4.82 -2.09
N ALA A 545 33.68 -3.87 -3.02
CA ALA A 545 34.03 -2.47 -2.82
C ALA A 545 33.20 -1.80 -1.71
N LEU A 546 31.95 -2.19 -1.51
CA LEU A 546 31.11 -1.68 -0.41
C LEU A 546 31.66 -2.08 0.96
N LEU A 547 32.24 -3.27 1.05
CA LEU A 547 32.67 -3.89 2.30
C LEU A 547 34.13 -3.61 2.66
N ARG A 548 34.78 -2.63 1.99
CA ARG A 548 36.15 -2.22 2.28
C ARG A 548 36.20 -1.29 3.50
N PRO A 549 37.30 -1.31 4.28
CA PRO A 549 37.48 -0.38 5.41
C PRO A 549 37.27 1.08 4.99
N GLY A 550 36.59 1.86 5.83
CA GLY A 550 36.18 3.24 5.54
C GLY A 550 34.81 3.40 4.86
N ARG A 551 34.14 2.29 4.53
CA ARG A 551 32.78 2.26 3.98
C ARG A 551 31.84 1.51 4.92
N PHE A 552 31.37 0.32 4.54
CA PHE A 552 30.66 -0.58 5.45
C PHE A 552 31.67 -1.48 6.18
N ASP A 553 32.36 -0.89 7.14
CA ASP A 553 33.41 -1.51 7.93
C ASP A 553 32.85 -2.44 9.03
N ARG A 554 31.66 -2.15 9.55
CA ARG A 554 30.94 -3.04 10.47
C ARG A 554 29.93 -3.91 9.73
N ARG A 555 29.89 -5.19 10.11
CA ARG A 555 29.02 -6.21 9.53
C ARG A 555 28.25 -6.89 10.63
N VAL A 556 26.95 -6.67 10.67
CA VAL A 556 26.04 -7.23 11.66
C VAL A 556 25.19 -8.28 10.96
N THR A 557 25.40 -9.55 11.30
CA THR A 557 24.57 -10.64 10.78
C THR A 557 23.39 -10.86 11.72
N ILE A 558 22.18 -10.86 11.16
CA ILE A 558 20.94 -11.18 11.86
C ILE A 558 20.48 -12.56 11.42
N ASP A 559 20.72 -13.53 12.28
CA ASP A 559 20.27 -14.91 12.10
C ASP A 559 18.73 -15.01 12.22
N LEU A 560 18.19 -16.15 11.78
CA LEU A 560 16.81 -16.51 12.12
C LEU A 560 16.68 -16.73 13.63
N PRO A 561 15.53 -16.35 14.24
CA PRO A 561 15.34 -16.43 15.68
C PRO A 561 15.33 -17.88 16.17
N ASP A 562 15.99 -18.12 17.31
CA ASP A 562 15.93 -19.39 18.03
C ASP A 562 14.57 -19.57 18.75
N ARG A 563 14.34 -20.73 19.38
CA ARG A 563 13.09 -21.00 20.12
C ARG A 563 12.75 -19.92 21.15
N LYS A 564 13.73 -19.42 21.91
CA LYS A 564 13.50 -18.41 22.97
C LYS A 564 13.18 -17.05 22.35
N ASP A 565 13.91 -16.66 21.32
CA ASP A 565 13.69 -15.44 20.55
C ASP A 565 12.31 -15.45 19.89
N ARG A 566 11.87 -16.58 19.30
CA ARG A 566 10.52 -16.73 18.74
C ARG A 566 9.44 -16.53 19.79
N GLU A 567 9.62 -17.08 20.99
CA GLU A 567 8.70 -16.86 22.12
C GLU A 567 8.62 -15.37 22.51
N GLU A 568 9.76 -14.69 22.61
CA GLU A 568 9.81 -13.24 22.89
C GLU A 568 9.14 -12.42 21.78
N ILE A 569 9.37 -12.76 20.51
CA ILE A 569 8.75 -12.10 19.36
C ILE A 569 7.22 -12.30 19.37
N LEU A 570 6.75 -13.52 19.67
CA LEU A 570 5.33 -13.81 19.85
C LEU A 570 4.72 -13.01 21.00
N LYS A 571 5.45 -12.83 22.11
CA LYS A 571 5.03 -11.94 23.22
C LYS A 571 4.87 -10.49 22.79
N VAL A 572 5.77 -9.97 21.95
CA VAL A 572 5.63 -8.60 21.40
C VAL A 572 4.40 -8.50 20.49
N HIS A 573 4.21 -9.44 19.57
CA HIS A 573 3.11 -9.41 18.60
C HIS A 573 1.72 -9.79 19.18
N SER A 574 1.68 -10.32 20.40
CA SER A 574 0.45 -10.59 21.15
C SER A 574 -0.04 -9.41 21.99
N ARG A 575 0.81 -8.41 22.33
CA ARG A 575 0.41 -7.27 23.18
C ARG A 575 -0.86 -6.54 22.72
N LYS A 576 -1.06 -6.41 21.41
CA LYS A 576 -2.21 -5.72 20.81
C LYS A 576 -3.38 -6.66 20.46
N LYS A 577 -3.29 -7.95 20.80
CA LYS A 577 -4.28 -8.97 20.42
C LYS A 577 -4.90 -9.62 21.67
N PRO A 578 -6.25 -9.70 21.77
CA PRO A 578 -6.88 -10.35 22.91
C PRO A 578 -6.73 -11.88 22.82
N LEU A 579 -5.90 -12.47 23.67
CA LEU A 579 -5.68 -13.92 23.76
C LEU A 579 -6.59 -14.57 24.82
N GLN A 580 -6.89 -15.85 24.64
CA GLN A 580 -7.48 -16.69 25.69
C GLN A 580 -6.42 -17.03 26.78
N GLU A 581 -6.88 -17.36 27.98
CA GLU A 581 -6.00 -17.60 29.15
C GLU A 581 -5.16 -18.88 29.04
N ASP A 582 -5.60 -19.82 28.21
CA ASP A 582 -4.96 -21.11 27.95
C ASP A 582 -3.91 -21.08 26.82
N VAL A 583 -3.67 -19.90 26.22
CA VAL A 583 -2.69 -19.76 25.14
C VAL A 583 -1.27 -19.90 25.69
N ASN A 584 -0.57 -20.93 25.24
CA ASN A 584 0.83 -21.18 25.56
C ASN A 584 1.71 -20.89 24.33
N LEU A 585 2.40 -19.75 24.36
CA LEU A 585 3.29 -19.28 23.29
C LEU A 585 4.57 -20.11 23.17
N GLU A 586 5.00 -20.80 24.22
CA GLU A 586 6.19 -21.66 24.18
C GLU A 586 5.96 -22.85 23.24
N ILE A 587 4.78 -23.47 23.31
CA ILE A 587 4.38 -24.56 22.40
C ILE A 587 4.31 -24.05 20.95
N ILE A 588 3.87 -22.80 20.74
CA ILE A 588 3.85 -22.19 19.41
C ILE A 588 5.27 -21.95 18.89
N ALA A 589 6.18 -21.45 19.73
CA ALA A 589 7.57 -21.23 19.38
C ALA A 589 8.28 -22.55 19.00
N GLN A 590 7.96 -23.64 19.71
CA GLN A 590 8.42 -25.00 19.38
C GLN A 590 7.87 -25.48 18.03
N ARG A 591 6.62 -25.15 17.70
CA ARG A 591 5.97 -25.56 16.45
C ARG A 591 6.29 -24.67 15.23
N THR A 592 7.15 -23.67 15.38
CA THR A 592 7.50 -22.70 14.32
C THR A 592 9.02 -22.64 14.04
N PRO A 593 9.74 -23.78 13.96
CA PRO A 593 11.17 -23.77 13.67
C PRO A 593 11.45 -23.10 12.32
N GLY A 594 12.48 -22.26 12.28
CA GLY A 594 12.89 -21.53 11.07
C GLY A 594 12.03 -20.33 10.68
N PHE A 595 10.97 -20.01 11.43
CA PHE A 595 10.15 -18.82 11.16
C PHE A 595 10.96 -17.54 11.43
N SER A 596 10.87 -16.57 10.53
CA SER A 596 11.37 -15.23 10.76
C SER A 596 10.43 -14.42 11.66
N GLY A 597 10.87 -13.26 12.16
CA GLY A 597 10.00 -12.36 12.92
C GLY A 597 8.76 -11.92 12.14
N ALA A 598 8.90 -11.69 10.83
CA ALA A 598 7.78 -11.38 9.94
C ALA A 598 6.81 -12.55 9.77
N ASP A 599 7.30 -13.79 9.75
CA ASP A 599 6.45 -14.98 9.69
C ASP A 599 5.65 -15.15 11.00
N LEU A 600 6.27 -14.90 12.15
CA LEU A 600 5.60 -14.91 13.45
C LEU A 600 4.56 -13.78 13.59
N TYR A 601 4.86 -12.60 13.04
CA TYR A 601 3.88 -11.52 12.94
C TYR A 601 2.68 -11.94 12.10
N SER A 602 2.93 -12.54 10.93
CA SER A 602 1.90 -13.02 10.01
C SER A 602 1.06 -14.13 10.64
N LEU A 603 1.70 -15.07 11.35
CA LEU A 603 1.05 -16.12 12.13
C LEU A 603 0.03 -15.55 13.14
N MET A 604 0.47 -14.60 13.96
CA MET A 604 -0.40 -13.99 14.97
C MET A 604 -1.53 -13.16 14.34
N ASN A 605 -1.28 -12.55 13.18
CA ASN A 605 -2.30 -11.82 12.44
C ASN A 605 -3.36 -12.77 11.83
N GLU A 606 -2.92 -13.86 11.21
CA GLU A 606 -3.79 -14.88 10.64
C GLU A 606 -4.66 -15.56 11.69
N ALA A 607 -4.11 -15.83 12.88
CA ALA A 607 -4.87 -16.34 14.01
C ALA A 607 -6.00 -15.38 14.45
N ALA A 608 -5.72 -14.07 14.47
CA ALA A 608 -6.72 -13.06 14.77
C ALA A 608 -7.80 -12.96 13.69
N ILE A 609 -7.43 -13.03 12.42
CA ILE A 609 -8.37 -13.05 11.30
C ILE A 609 -9.27 -14.29 11.36
N LEU A 610 -8.71 -15.45 11.70
CA LEU A 610 -9.46 -16.69 11.86
C LEU A 610 -10.49 -16.58 12.99
N ALA A 611 -10.08 -16.07 14.16
CA ALA A 611 -10.99 -15.84 15.28
C ALA A 611 -12.09 -14.84 14.92
N ALA A 612 -11.75 -13.73 14.26
CA ALA A 612 -12.70 -12.72 13.82
C ALA A 612 -13.71 -13.26 12.79
N ARG A 613 -13.25 -14.10 11.85
CA ARG A 613 -14.11 -14.76 10.85
C ARG A 613 -15.15 -15.68 11.48
N GLU A 614 -14.80 -16.31 12.60
CA GLU A 614 -15.72 -17.13 13.40
C GLU A 614 -16.48 -16.32 14.46
N GLN A 615 -16.45 -14.98 14.36
CA GLN A 615 -17.12 -14.05 15.28
C GLN A 615 -16.70 -14.21 16.76
N ARG A 616 -15.49 -14.72 17.00
CA ARG A 616 -14.92 -14.84 18.35
C ARG A 616 -14.16 -13.58 18.73
N LYS A 617 -14.26 -13.19 20.00
CA LYS A 617 -13.64 -11.97 20.55
C LYS A 617 -12.20 -12.16 21.05
N LYS A 618 -11.78 -13.40 21.26
CA LYS A 618 -10.43 -13.76 21.74
C LYS A 618 -9.83 -14.83 20.83
N VAL A 619 -8.52 -14.75 20.60
CA VAL A 619 -7.74 -15.73 19.85
C VAL A 619 -7.33 -16.86 20.80
N GLY A 620 -7.65 -18.10 20.44
CA GLY A 620 -7.32 -19.29 21.21
C GLY A 620 -6.07 -20.02 20.70
N GLN A 621 -5.59 -20.99 21.48
CA GLN A 621 -4.43 -21.82 21.10
C GLN A 621 -4.64 -22.51 19.75
N PHE A 622 -5.85 -23.01 19.53
CA PHE A 622 -6.27 -23.67 18.29
C PHE A 622 -6.12 -22.77 17.05
N ASP A 623 -6.41 -21.47 17.17
CA ASP A 623 -6.32 -20.53 16.05
C ASP A 623 -4.89 -20.34 15.60
N ILE A 624 -3.99 -20.20 16.57
CA ILE A 624 -2.58 -19.98 16.33
C ILE A 624 -2.00 -21.24 15.68
N ILE A 625 -2.24 -22.43 16.26
CA ILE A 625 -1.76 -23.70 15.70
C ILE A 625 -2.26 -23.90 14.26
N ARG A 626 -3.55 -23.67 13.99
CA ARG A 626 -4.12 -23.82 12.64
C ARG A 626 -3.53 -22.81 11.65
N SER A 627 -3.11 -21.64 12.14
CA SER A 627 -2.51 -20.58 11.34
C SER A 627 -1.05 -20.87 10.98
N ILE A 628 -0.32 -21.70 11.76
CA ILE A 628 1.05 -22.14 11.44
C ILE A 628 1.07 -22.80 10.06
N GLU A 629 0.20 -23.79 9.84
CA GLU A 629 0.09 -24.50 8.56
C GLU A 629 -0.29 -23.56 7.42
N LYS A 630 -1.13 -22.55 7.70
CA LYS A 630 -1.54 -21.57 6.68
C LYS A 630 -0.37 -20.68 6.26
N VAL A 631 0.47 -20.27 7.20
CA VAL A 631 1.68 -19.47 6.91
C VAL A 631 2.74 -20.32 6.19
N MET A 632 2.96 -21.57 6.62
CA MET A 632 3.95 -22.46 5.96
C MET A 632 3.52 -22.96 4.58
N LEU A 633 2.28 -23.46 4.47
CA LEU A 633 1.82 -24.25 3.32
C LEU A 633 0.78 -23.51 2.49
N GLY A 634 0.26 -22.38 2.95
CA GLY A 634 -0.81 -21.63 2.30
C GLY A 634 -2.22 -22.08 2.71
N PRO A 635 -3.26 -21.44 2.12
CA PRO A 635 -4.64 -21.71 2.46
C PRO A 635 -5.09 -23.10 2.01
N GLU A 636 -6.05 -23.65 2.75
CA GLU A 636 -6.75 -24.89 2.44
C GLU A 636 -7.57 -24.77 1.14
N ARG A 637 -7.43 -25.74 0.23
CA ARG A 637 -8.13 -25.75 -1.07
C ARG A 637 -9.44 -26.52 -0.99
N LYS A 638 -10.54 -25.82 -0.74
CA LYS A 638 -11.89 -26.42 -0.70
C LYS A 638 -12.45 -26.80 -2.08
N SER A 639 -11.91 -26.24 -3.17
CA SER A 639 -12.39 -26.48 -4.54
C SER A 639 -11.83 -27.73 -5.19
N HIS A 640 -10.74 -28.30 -4.67
CA HIS A 640 -10.06 -29.45 -5.25
C HIS A 640 -10.31 -30.69 -4.40
N VAL A 641 -11.50 -31.27 -4.53
CA VAL A 641 -11.84 -32.51 -3.83
C VAL A 641 -11.18 -33.67 -4.57
N LEU A 642 -10.18 -34.30 -3.93
CA LEU A 642 -9.52 -35.49 -4.45
C LEU A 642 -10.55 -36.60 -4.70
N ASN A 643 -10.43 -37.31 -5.82
CA ASN A 643 -11.27 -38.47 -6.06
C ASN A 643 -10.92 -39.61 -5.07
N LYS A 644 -11.79 -40.63 -4.92
CA LYS A 644 -11.56 -41.71 -3.93
C LYS A 644 -10.23 -42.44 -4.11
N HIS A 645 -9.77 -42.59 -5.35
CA HIS A 645 -8.51 -43.26 -5.66
C HIS A 645 -7.31 -42.35 -5.33
N GLU A 646 -7.35 -41.09 -5.74
CA GLU A 646 -6.35 -40.06 -5.39
C GLU A 646 -6.21 -39.91 -3.89
N LYS A 647 -7.33 -39.82 -3.16
CA LYS A 647 -7.35 -39.74 -1.69
C LYS A 647 -6.67 -40.95 -1.05
N LEU A 648 -6.87 -42.15 -1.61
CA LEU A 648 -6.21 -43.37 -1.16
C LEU A 648 -4.71 -43.33 -1.47
N VAL A 649 -4.32 -42.98 -2.69
CA VAL A 649 -2.90 -42.86 -3.09
C VAL A 649 -2.17 -41.85 -2.21
N THR A 650 -2.74 -40.66 -1.99
CA THR A 650 -2.18 -39.65 -1.10
C THR A 650 -2.07 -40.15 0.35
N ALA A 651 -3.08 -40.84 0.88
CA ALA A 651 -3.00 -41.39 2.24
C ALA A 651 -1.89 -42.45 2.40
N PHE A 652 -1.68 -43.29 1.39
CA PHE A 652 -0.56 -44.23 1.37
C PHE A 652 0.78 -43.52 1.24
N HIS A 653 0.87 -42.51 0.38
CA HIS A 653 2.05 -41.69 0.18
C HIS A 653 2.51 -41.02 1.50
N GLU A 654 1.60 -40.30 2.17
CA GLU A 654 1.92 -39.56 3.42
C GLU A 654 2.28 -40.51 4.58
N VAL A 655 1.52 -41.60 4.76
CA VAL A 655 1.86 -42.60 5.79
C VAL A 655 3.18 -43.29 5.46
N GLY A 656 3.53 -43.43 4.18
CA GLY A 656 4.83 -43.90 3.74
C GLY A 656 5.98 -43.05 4.29
N HIS A 657 5.89 -41.73 4.19
CA HIS A 657 6.86 -40.82 4.82
C HIS A 657 6.87 -40.96 6.34
N ALA A 658 5.69 -40.89 6.97
CA ALA A 658 5.56 -40.89 8.42
C ALA A 658 6.09 -42.19 9.07
N LEU A 659 5.78 -43.35 8.47
CA LEU A 659 6.17 -44.66 8.98
C LEU A 659 7.68 -44.84 8.91
N VAL A 660 8.29 -44.41 7.80
CA VAL A 660 9.74 -44.46 7.63
C VAL A 660 10.42 -43.52 8.61
N ALA A 661 9.91 -42.29 8.78
CA ALA A 661 10.41 -41.35 9.79
C ALA A 661 10.40 -41.97 11.20
N SER A 662 9.33 -42.65 11.57
CA SER A 662 9.14 -43.19 12.93
C SER A 662 10.09 -44.35 13.27
N VAL A 663 10.55 -45.09 12.27
CA VAL A 663 11.44 -46.25 12.43
C VAL A 663 12.92 -45.86 12.34
N LEU A 664 13.23 -44.76 11.65
CA LEU A 664 14.58 -44.27 11.46
C LEU A 664 15.06 -43.52 12.71
N PRO A 665 16.23 -43.87 13.27
CA PRO A 665 16.68 -43.33 14.54
C PRO A 665 17.02 -41.83 14.50
N TYR A 666 17.42 -41.29 13.35
CA TYR A 666 17.87 -39.90 13.25
C TYR A 666 16.88 -38.97 12.53
N ALA A 667 15.70 -39.47 12.14
CA ALA A 667 14.67 -38.68 11.49
C ALA A 667 13.89 -37.85 12.52
N ASP A 668 13.42 -36.67 12.11
CA ASP A 668 12.58 -35.82 12.96
C ASP A 668 11.23 -36.49 13.29
N PRO A 669 10.70 -36.30 14.51
CA PRO A 669 9.44 -36.90 14.92
C PRO A 669 8.25 -36.31 14.13
N VAL A 670 7.30 -37.19 13.81
CA VAL A 670 6.07 -36.83 13.10
C VAL A 670 5.09 -36.17 14.06
N GLN A 671 4.69 -34.94 13.74
CA GLN A 671 3.72 -34.18 14.52
C GLN A 671 2.30 -34.35 13.99
N LYS A 672 2.16 -34.42 12.67
CA LYS A 672 0.85 -34.47 12.01
C LYS A 672 0.95 -35.06 10.61
N ILE A 673 -0.08 -35.80 10.21
CA ILE A 673 -0.26 -36.33 8.86
C ILE A 673 -1.62 -35.84 8.35
N SER A 674 -1.67 -35.25 7.15
CA SER A 674 -2.93 -34.79 6.57
C SER A 674 -2.98 -35.02 5.06
N ILE A 675 -4.14 -35.44 4.57
CA ILE A 675 -4.42 -35.57 3.13
C ILE A 675 -5.26 -34.41 2.58
N ILE A 676 -5.40 -33.35 3.39
CA ILE A 676 -6.11 -32.14 3.01
C ILE A 676 -5.16 -31.23 2.23
N SER A 677 -5.53 -30.91 0.99
CA SER A 677 -4.70 -30.10 0.10
C SER A 677 -4.57 -28.64 0.58
N ARG A 678 -3.33 -28.15 0.66
CA ARG A 678 -2.96 -26.77 1.07
C ARG A 678 -1.94 -26.17 0.12
N GLY A 679 -2.18 -24.93 -0.31
CA GLY A 679 -1.29 -24.24 -1.24
C GLY A 679 -0.92 -25.10 -2.44
N ARG A 680 0.35 -25.47 -2.62
CA ARG A 680 0.80 -26.36 -3.73
C ARG A 680 0.80 -27.86 -3.37
N ALA A 681 0.61 -28.23 -2.11
CA ALA A 681 0.66 -29.60 -1.63
C ALA A 681 -0.71 -30.30 -1.70
N ALA A 682 -0.73 -31.54 -2.17
CA ALA A 682 -1.94 -32.37 -2.24
C ALA A 682 -2.25 -33.06 -0.89
N GLY A 683 -1.21 -33.50 -0.18
CA GLY A 683 -1.19 -33.93 1.22
C GLY A 683 0.16 -33.49 1.83
N TYR A 684 0.34 -33.67 3.14
CA TYR A 684 1.62 -33.41 3.78
C TYR A 684 1.81 -34.17 5.10
N THR A 685 3.07 -34.49 5.39
CA THR A 685 3.53 -35.04 6.67
C THR A 685 4.40 -34.00 7.37
N LEU A 686 3.89 -33.43 8.46
CA LEU A 686 4.60 -32.44 9.26
C LEU A 686 5.52 -33.14 10.26
N LYS A 687 6.82 -33.07 9.99
CA LYS A 687 7.89 -33.44 10.93
C LYS A 687 8.51 -32.17 11.52
N LEU A 688 8.73 -32.15 12.82
CA LEU A 688 9.40 -31.03 13.48
C LEU A 688 10.42 -31.56 14.49
N PRO A 689 11.66 -31.04 14.49
CA PRO A 689 12.63 -31.37 15.52
C PRO A 689 12.17 -30.77 16.87
N ASP A 690 12.51 -31.44 17.97
CA ASP A 690 12.20 -30.92 19.31
C ASP A 690 13.10 -29.73 19.71
N ASN A 691 14.30 -29.63 19.11
CA ASN A 691 15.25 -28.52 19.26
C ASN A 691 15.80 -28.04 17.92
N ASP A 692 16.06 -26.72 17.79
CA ASP A 692 16.66 -26.13 16.59
C ASP A 692 18.13 -26.59 16.45
N ARG A 693 18.41 -27.42 15.44
CA ARG A 693 19.77 -27.93 15.15
C ARG A 693 20.39 -27.15 13.98
N ARG A 694 21.64 -26.69 14.16
CA ARG A 694 22.42 -26.01 13.09
C ARG A 694 23.39 -26.93 12.35
N MET A 695 23.76 -28.07 12.94
CA MET A 695 24.73 -29.00 12.38
C MET A 695 24.05 -30.36 12.13
N HIS A 696 24.30 -30.92 10.96
CA HIS A 696 23.77 -32.22 10.55
C HIS A 696 24.89 -33.19 10.22
N THR A 697 24.73 -34.43 10.66
CA THR A 697 25.63 -35.56 10.45
C THR A 697 25.24 -36.31 9.17
N ARG A 698 26.20 -37.07 8.62
CA ARG A 698 25.95 -37.94 7.46
C ARG A 698 24.78 -38.91 7.68
N LYS A 699 24.61 -39.44 8.91
CA LYS A 699 23.54 -40.39 9.22
C LYS A 699 22.16 -39.74 9.20
N GLU A 700 22.04 -38.50 9.69
CA GLU A 700 20.80 -37.73 9.61
C GLU A 700 20.40 -37.49 8.16
N PHE A 701 21.33 -37.04 7.30
CA PHE A 701 21.01 -36.83 5.89
C PHE A 701 20.60 -38.13 5.16
N LEU A 702 21.22 -39.27 5.48
CA LEU A 702 20.80 -40.55 4.92
C LEU A 702 19.40 -40.98 5.39
N ASP A 703 19.06 -40.70 6.65
CA ASP A 703 17.72 -40.97 7.18
C ASP A 703 16.69 -40.02 6.55
N ASP A 704 17.02 -38.74 6.35
CA ASP A 704 16.17 -37.78 5.64
C ASP A 704 15.93 -38.18 4.18
N ILE A 705 16.97 -38.64 3.46
CA ILE A 705 16.82 -39.17 2.09
C ILE A 705 15.89 -40.38 2.08
N ALA A 706 16.11 -41.36 2.96
CA ALA A 706 15.28 -42.56 3.01
C ALA A 706 13.81 -42.22 3.30
N MET A 707 13.55 -41.35 4.28
CA MET A 707 12.20 -40.94 4.63
C MET A 707 11.52 -40.09 3.55
N THR A 708 12.25 -39.20 2.89
CA THR A 708 11.71 -38.41 1.76
C THR A 708 11.39 -39.30 0.55
N LEU A 709 12.04 -40.46 0.41
CA LEU A 709 11.66 -41.49 -0.59
C LEU A 709 10.46 -42.35 -0.15
N GLY A 710 9.93 -42.17 1.06
CA GLY A 710 8.83 -42.95 1.64
C GLY A 710 7.57 -42.97 0.78
N GLY A 711 7.11 -41.81 0.33
CA GLY A 711 5.95 -41.70 -0.56
C GLY A 711 6.16 -42.41 -1.90
N TYR A 712 7.28 -42.14 -2.57
CA TYR A 712 7.63 -42.77 -3.85
C TYR A 712 7.66 -44.30 -3.78
N VAL A 713 8.36 -44.86 -2.78
CA VAL A 713 8.49 -46.32 -2.63
C VAL A 713 7.16 -46.95 -2.24
N THR A 714 6.33 -46.24 -1.47
CA THR A 714 4.99 -46.71 -1.12
C THR A 714 4.10 -46.79 -2.35
N GLU A 715 4.10 -45.78 -3.22
CA GLU A 715 3.32 -45.82 -4.45
C GLU A 715 3.74 -46.99 -5.36
N GLU A 716 5.05 -47.15 -5.57
CA GLU A 716 5.64 -48.26 -6.35
C GLU A 716 5.21 -49.63 -5.79
N MET A 717 5.25 -49.80 -4.46
CA MET A 717 5.01 -51.09 -3.81
C MET A 717 3.52 -51.43 -3.63
N VAL A 718 2.64 -50.43 -3.45
CA VAL A 718 1.22 -50.65 -3.15
C VAL A 718 0.38 -50.65 -4.43
N PHE A 719 0.61 -49.69 -5.33
CA PHE A 719 -0.22 -49.50 -6.52
C PHE A 719 0.41 -50.06 -7.80
N GLY A 720 1.74 -50.27 -7.81
CA GLY A 720 2.45 -50.78 -8.98
C GLY A 720 2.51 -49.79 -10.16
N ASP A 721 2.05 -48.56 -9.94
CA ASP A 721 2.07 -47.44 -10.87
C ASP A 721 2.42 -46.16 -10.10
N LEU A 722 3.21 -45.28 -10.71
CA LEU A 722 3.74 -44.08 -10.06
C LEU A 722 2.96 -42.85 -10.51
N SER A 723 2.57 -42.01 -9.56
CA SER A 723 1.96 -40.71 -9.85
C SER A 723 3.00 -39.61 -10.05
N THR A 724 2.52 -38.39 -10.34
CA THR A 724 3.36 -37.17 -10.38
C THR A 724 3.58 -36.54 -8.99
N GLY A 725 2.96 -37.10 -7.94
CA GLY A 725 3.03 -36.62 -6.56
C GLY A 725 4.47 -36.49 -6.01
N PRO A 726 5.33 -37.51 -6.13
CA PRO A 726 6.69 -37.49 -5.56
C PRO A 726 7.70 -36.54 -6.24
N SER A 727 7.26 -35.70 -7.19
CA SER A 727 8.17 -34.85 -7.98
C SER A 727 8.99 -33.88 -7.13
N ASN A 728 8.39 -33.29 -6.09
CA ASN A 728 9.10 -32.41 -5.15
C ASN A 728 10.07 -33.20 -4.26
N ASP A 729 9.67 -34.38 -3.78
CA ASP A 729 10.51 -35.26 -2.96
C ASP A 729 11.79 -35.67 -3.68
N LEU A 730 11.66 -36.02 -4.96
CA LEU A 730 12.81 -36.37 -5.81
C LEU A 730 13.76 -35.19 -6.01
N GLN A 731 13.24 -33.96 -6.13
CA GLN A 731 14.08 -32.76 -6.22
C GLN A 731 14.85 -32.49 -4.92
N VAL A 732 14.17 -32.62 -3.77
CA VAL A 732 14.78 -32.47 -2.44
C VAL A 732 15.87 -33.53 -2.22
N VAL A 733 15.56 -34.79 -2.52
CA VAL A 733 16.50 -35.92 -2.39
C VAL A 733 17.72 -35.74 -3.30
N ALA A 734 17.50 -35.37 -4.57
CA ALA A 734 18.59 -35.13 -5.51
C ALA A 734 19.49 -33.97 -5.08
N GLY A 735 18.90 -32.88 -4.60
CA GLY A 735 19.63 -31.72 -4.07
C GLY A 735 20.46 -32.08 -2.85
N LEU A 736 19.86 -32.76 -1.86
CA LEU A 736 20.52 -33.15 -0.63
C LEU A 736 21.66 -34.15 -0.88
N ALA A 737 21.42 -35.19 -1.69
CA ALA A 737 22.44 -36.15 -2.07
C ALA A 737 23.60 -35.49 -2.82
N ARG A 738 23.33 -34.51 -3.69
CA ARG A 738 24.37 -33.74 -4.36
C ARG A 738 25.17 -32.91 -3.36
N ASP A 739 24.52 -32.20 -2.45
CA ASP A 739 25.19 -31.36 -1.46
C ASP A 739 26.07 -32.17 -0.50
N MET A 740 25.63 -33.38 -0.11
CA MET A 740 26.46 -34.35 0.63
C MET A 740 27.77 -34.67 -0.11
N VAL A 741 27.70 -34.80 -1.43
CA VAL A 741 28.84 -35.20 -2.27
C VAL A 741 29.71 -33.99 -2.64
N THR A 742 29.13 -32.84 -2.98
CA THR A 742 29.85 -31.69 -3.56
C THR A 742 30.20 -30.59 -2.57
N LYS A 743 29.44 -30.43 -1.47
CA LYS A 743 29.65 -29.36 -0.48
C LYS A 743 30.19 -29.87 0.84
N TYR A 744 29.63 -30.98 1.35
CA TYR A 744 29.93 -31.46 2.70
C TYR A 744 31.03 -32.53 2.75
N GLY A 745 31.51 -33.03 1.62
CA GLY A 745 32.59 -34.04 1.57
C GLY A 745 32.21 -35.38 2.21
N MET A 746 30.93 -35.77 2.15
CA MET A 746 30.39 -36.98 2.80
C MET A 746 30.40 -38.24 1.90
N SER A 747 31.10 -38.20 0.76
CA SER A 747 31.37 -39.36 -0.09
C SER A 747 32.80 -39.85 0.12
N GLU A 748 32.96 -41.15 0.38
CA GLU A 748 34.28 -41.79 0.52
C GLU A 748 35.06 -41.81 -0.80
N ARG A 749 34.37 -41.82 -1.95
CA ARG A 749 35.00 -41.90 -3.28
C ARG A 749 35.51 -40.55 -3.77
N ILE A 750 34.87 -39.46 -3.37
CA ILE A 750 35.35 -38.09 -3.67
C ILE A 750 36.28 -37.59 -2.56
N GLY A 751 36.01 -37.96 -1.31
CA GLY A 751 36.75 -37.49 -0.14
C GLY A 751 36.26 -36.13 0.37
N PRO A 752 36.95 -35.55 1.37
CA PRO A 752 36.56 -34.31 2.04
C PRO A 752 36.93 -33.06 1.20
N VAL A 753 36.42 -32.96 -0.02
CA VAL A 753 36.68 -31.86 -0.95
C VAL A 753 35.38 -31.12 -1.27
N ALA A 754 35.38 -29.80 -1.14
CA ALA A 754 34.28 -28.96 -1.60
C ALA A 754 34.45 -28.64 -3.09
N LEU A 755 33.64 -29.27 -3.94
CA LEU A 755 33.64 -29.11 -5.39
C LEU A 755 32.67 -28.00 -5.85
N GLU A 756 31.68 -27.65 -5.02
CA GLU A 756 30.73 -26.56 -5.28
C GLU A 756 30.70 -25.58 -4.09
N SER A 757 30.58 -24.28 -4.36
CA SER A 757 30.46 -23.26 -3.31
C SER A 757 28.98 -23.04 -2.92
N SER A 758 28.75 -22.55 -1.70
CA SER A 758 27.41 -22.31 -1.14
C SER A 758 26.65 -21.12 -1.77
N GLY A 759 27.27 -20.36 -2.68
CA GLY A 759 26.63 -19.29 -3.42
C GLY A 759 25.93 -19.86 -4.66
N GLY A 760 24.62 -19.63 -4.77
CA GLY A 760 23.83 -20.08 -5.92
C GLY A 760 24.49 -19.72 -7.25
N ARG A 761 24.29 -20.59 -8.26
CA ARG A 761 24.76 -20.37 -9.64
C ARG A 761 24.53 -18.92 -10.04
N LEU A 762 25.57 -18.30 -10.59
CA LEU A 762 25.49 -17.03 -11.28
C LEU A 762 24.44 -17.19 -12.40
N ILE A 763 23.21 -16.75 -12.16
CA ILE A 763 22.16 -16.76 -13.19
C ILE A 763 22.54 -15.65 -14.18
N GLY A 764 23.34 -16.00 -15.18
CA GLY A 764 23.84 -15.05 -16.16
C GLY A 764 24.82 -15.57 -17.22
N GLY A 765 25.10 -16.89 -17.29
CA GLY A 765 25.96 -17.48 -18.32
C GLY A 765 25.22 -18.43 -19.24
N GLY A 766 24.85 -17.97 -20.44
CA GLY A 766 24.43 -18.86 -21.51
C GLY A 766 25.57 -19.77 -21.96
N MET A 767 25.29 -21.08 -22.02
CA MET A 767 26.07 -22.16 -22.65
C MET A 767 27.59 -22.20 -22.38
N ALA A 768 27.97 -23.20 -21.57
CA ALA A 768 29.31 -23.66 -21.23
C ALA A 768 30.06 -22.86 -20.14
N GLU A 769 29.64 -23.03 -18.87
CA GLU A 769 30.50 -22.70 -17.72
C GLU A 769 31.34 -23.92 -17.29
N ASP A 770 32.63 -23.67 -17.17
CA ASP A 770 33.66 -24.55 -16.65
C ASP A 770 33.28 -24.95 -15.20
N ARG A 771 32.89 -26.21 -14.99
CA ARG A 771 32.35 -26.69 -13.70
C ARG A 771 33.38 -26.65 -12.55
N GLY A 772 34.60 -26.15 -12.80
CA GLY A 772 35.71 -26.18 -11.84
C GLY A 772 36.26 -27.59 -11.59
N TYR A 773 35.69 -28.63 -12.22
CA TYR A 773 36.09 -30.02 -12.13
C TYR A 773 35.88 -30.75 -13.45
N SER A 774 36.68 -31.79 -13.71
CA SER A 774 36.71 -32.49 -14.99
C SER A 774 35.40 -33.26 -15.28
N PRO A 775 35.11 -33.59 -16.54
CA PRO A 775 33.98 -34.46 -16.89
C PRO A 775 34.02 -35.82 -16.19
N GLN A 776 35.21 -36.36 -15.88
CA GLN A 776 35.33 -37.60 -15.10
C GLN A 776 34.85 -37.41 -13.66
N VAL A 777 35.18 -36.28 -13.02
CA VAL A 777 34.69 -35.95 -11.67
C VAL A 777 33.19 -35.67 -11.69
N ALA A 778 32.69 -35.00 -12.73
CA ALA A 778 31.25 -34.78 -12.90
C ALA A 778 30.47 -36.11 -12.98
N LYS A 779 30.97 -37.07 -13.79
CA LYS A 779 30.40 -38.42 -13.84
C LYS A 779 30.46 -39.11 -12.48
N LEU A 780 31.59 -39.00 -11.78
CA LEU A 780 31.76 -39.61 -10.46
C LEU A 780 30.77 -39.04 -9.42
N ILE A 781 30.49 -37.73 -9.46
CA ILE A 781 29.46 -37.09 -8.63
C ILE A 781 28.09 -37.71 -8.95
N ASP A 782 27.72 -37.77 -10.24
CA ASP A 782 26.41 -38.28 -10.65
C ASP A 782 26.24 -39.78 -10.28
N ASP A 783 27.30 -40.58 -10.40
CA ASP A 783 27.34 -41.98 -9.97
C ASP A 783 27.15 -42.10 -8.44
N GLU A 784 27.79 -41.24 -7.65
CA GLU A 784 27.68 -41.23 -6.19
C GLU A 784 26.31 -40.76 -5.70
N VAL A 785 25.75 -39.71 -6.32
CA VAL A 785 24.38 -39.25 -6.04
C VAL A 785 23.39 -40.37 -6.30
N THR A 786 23.50 -41.05 -7.45
CA THR A 786 22.64 -42.19 -7.79
C THR A 786 22.76 -43.31 -6.77
N ARG A 787 23.98 -43.64 -6.33
CA ARG A 787 24.23 -44.67 -5.30
C ARG A 787 23.54 -44.32 -3.97
N ILE A 788 23.69 -43.08 -3.49
CA ILE A 788 23.09 -42.63 -2.23
C ILE A 788 21.55 -42.73 -2.28
N ILE A 789 20.96 -42.32 -3.41
CA ILE A 789 19.51 -42.38 -3.61
C ILE A 789 19.00 -43.82 -3.64
N GLU A 790 19.69 -44.73 -4.34
CA GLU A 790 19.32 -46.15 -4.40
C GLU A 790 19.48 -46.86 -3.04
N GLU A 791 20.50 -46.50 -2.26
CA GLU A 791 20.66 -46.97 -0.87
C GLU A 791 19.49 -46.52 0.00
N GLY A 792 19.11 -45.23 -0.10
CA GLY A 792 17.92 -44.69 0.54
C GLY A 792 16.66 -45.47 0.13
N LYS A 793 16.44 -45.64 -1.17
CA LYS A 793 15.29 -46.37 -1.74
C LYS A 793 15.21 -47.81 -1.22
N THR A 794 16.34 -48.51 -1.18
CA THR A 794 16.41 -49.90 -0.69
C THR A 794 16.05 -49.98 0.80
N ARG A 795 16.64 -49.11 1.63
CA ARG A 795 16.35 -49.04 3.07
C ARG A 795 14.89 -48.73 3.34
N THR A 796 14.31 -47.79 2.61
CA THR A 796 12.89 -47.44 2.68
C THR A 796 12.00 -48.62 2.32
N ARG A 797 12.33 -49.34 1.25
CA ARG A 797 11.59 -50.54 0.84
C ARG A 797 11.62 -51.64 1.89
N GLU A 798 12.77 -51.88 2.52
CA GLU A 798 12.91 -52.85 3.60
C GLU A 798 12.01 -52.50 4.80
N ILE A 799 12.00 -51.24 5.22
CA ILE A 799 11.16 -50.74 6.32
C ILE A 799 9.68 -50.90 5.99
N LEU A 800 9.25 -50.41 4.83
CA LEU A 800 7.84 -50.45 4.42
C LEU A 800 7.34 -51.87 4.18
N THR A 801 8.20 -52.78 3.68
CA THR A 801 7.85 -54.20 3.52
C THR A 801 7.69 -54.87 4.88
N LYS A 802 8.61 -54.60 5.83
CA LYS A 802 8.56 -55.16 7.17
C LYS A 802 7.32 -54.73 7.95
N TYR A 803 6.92 -53.47 7.83
CA TYR A 803 5.78 -52.90 8.55
C TYR A 803 4.55 -52.67 7.67
N ARG A 804 4.42 -53.46 6.59
CA ARG A 804 3.29 -53.37 5.65
C ARG A 804 1.91 -53.43 6.33
N PRO A 805 1.65 -54.28 7.35
CA PRO A 805 0.38 -54.27 8.05
C PRO A 805 0.05 -52.93 8.73
N ALA A 806 1.05 -52.26 9.29
CA ALA A 806 0.88 -50.95 9.91
C ALA A 806 0.60 -49.87 8.86
N LEU A 807 1.32 -49.89 7.73
CA LEU A 807 1.10 -49.00 6.59
C LEU A 807 -0.35 -49.10 6.09
N ASP A 808 -0.83 -50.32 5.81
CA ASP A 808 -2.18 -50.52 5.28
C ASP A 808 -3.27 -50.09 6.28
N ALA A 809 -3.08 -50.35 7.58
CA ALA A 809 -4.05 -50.00 8.61
C ALA A 809 -4.13 -48.49 8.85
N ILE A 810 -2.98 -47.83 8.99
CA ILE A 810 -2.91 -46.39 9.25
C ILE A 810 -3.38 -45.61 8.02
N SER A 811 -3.02 -46.00 6.80
CA SER A 811 -3.49 -45.34 5.58
C SER A 811 -5.01 -45.44 5.40
N LYS A 812 -5.62 -46.60 5.70
CA LYS A 812 -7.08 -46.74 5.65
C LYS A 812 -7.77 -45.84 6.68
N HIS A 813 -7.23 -45.79 7.90
CA HIS A 813 -7.76 -44.92 8.93
C HIS A 813 -7.63 -43.43 8.54
N LEU A 814 -6.48 -43.03 7.98
CA LEU A 814 -6.25 -41.66 7.50
C LEU A 814 -7.22 -41.25 6.39
N VAL A 815 -7.67 -42.17 5.52
CA VAL A 815 -8.71 -41.87 4.52
C VAL A 815 -10.05 -41.52 5.17
N GLU A 816 -10.37 -42.14 6.32
CA GLU A 816 -11.61 -41.91 7.08
C GLU A 816 -11.57 -40.58 7.84
N VAL A 817 -10.47 -40.30 8.56
CA VAL A 817 -10.36 -39.11 9.44
C VAL A 817 -9.71 -37.91 8.78
N GLU A 818 -9.08 -38.08 7.61
CA GLU A 818 -8.37 -37.08 6.79
C GLU A 818 -7.12 -36.44 7.44
N THR A 819 -6.98 -36.54 8.75
CA THR A 819 -5.86 -35.99 9.51
C THR A 819 -5.59 -36.84 10.75
N LEU A 820 -4.32 -37.08 11.05
CA LEU A 820 -3.86 -37.74 12.27
C LEU A 820 -2.84 -36.85 12.98
N GLU A 821 -3.10 -36.53 14.24
CA GLU A 821 -2.13 -35.84 15.10
C GLU A 821 -1.18 -36.85 15.77
N ARG A 822 -0.03 -36.36 16.29
CA ARG A 822 1.04 -37.19 16.88
C ARG A 822 0.53 -38.25 17.84
N ASP A 823 -0.28 -37.88 18.82
CA ASP A 823 -0.73 -38.79 19.88
C ASP A 823 -1.55 -39.97 19.32
N GLU A 824 -2.45 -39.68 18.37
CA GLU A 824 -3.28 -40.69 17.70
C GLU A 824 -2.42 -41.60 16.83
N TYR A 825 -1.49 -41.01 16.08
CA TYR A 825 -0.57 -41.74 15.21
C TYR A 825 0.36 -42.67 16.00
N GLU A 826 0.94 -42.21 17.11
CA GLU A 826 1.81 -43.03 17.97
C GLU A 826 1.07 -44.21 18.60
N VAL A 827 -0.21 -44.03 18.96
CA VAL A 827 -1.05 -45.13 19.46
C VAL A 827 -1.22 -46.22 18.39
N LEU A 828 -1.48 -45.83 17.14
CA LEU A 828 -1.63 -46.76 16.02
C LEU A 828 -0.32 -47.50 15.72
N LEU A 829 0.83 -46.83 15.81
CA LEU A 829 2.14 -47.46 15.66
C LEU A 829 2.39 -48.53 16.72
N LYS A 830 2.10 -48.22 17.99
CA LYS A 830 2.26 -49.15 19.12
C LYS A 830 1.34 -50.37 18.98
N GLN A 831 0.10 -50.18 18.53
CA GLN A 831 -0.84 -51.28 18.28
C GLN A 831 -0.33 -52.26 17.22
N HIS A 832 0.41 -51.78 16.22
CA HIS A 832 0.98 -52.61 15.15
C HIS A 832 2.43 -53.04 15.41
N GLY A 833 2.95 -52.82 16.63
CA GLY A 833 4.29 -53.27 17.03
C GLY A 833 5.43 -52.54 16.33
N VAL A 834 5.20 -51.32 15.83
CA VAL A 834 6.24 -50.51 15.21
C VAL A 834 7.02 -49.77 16.31
N PRO A 835 8.35 -49.95 16.40
CA PRO A 835 9.16 -49.22 17.37
C PRO A 835 9.30 -47.77 16.93
N ILE A 836 8.98 -46.83 17.82
CA ILE A 836 9.30 -45.40 17.65
C ILE A 836 10.76 -45.25 18.08
N LYS A 837 11.64 -44.94 17.13
CA LYS A 837 13.06 -44.71 17.41
C LYS A 837 13.35 -43.23 17.26
N ASP A 838 13.82 -42.63 18.34
CA ASP A 838 14.35 -41.28 18.35
C ASP A 838 15.68 -41.33 19.11
N ALA A 839 16.78 -41.21 18.37
CA ALA A 839 18.14 -41.27 18.91
C ALA A 839 18.45 -40.09 19.85
N PHE A 840 17.65 -39.03 19.80
CA PHE A 840 17.87 -37.81 20.55
C PHE A 840 16.87 -37.63 21.70
N ALA A 841 15.85 -38.49 21.82
CA ALA A 841 14.82 -38.43 22.88
C ALA A 841 15.37 -38.36 24.32
N GLU A 842 16.48 -39.04 24.62
CA GLU A 842 17.11 -38.96 25.95
C GLU A 842 17.92 -37.67 26.12
N MET A 843 18.66 -37.25 25.09
CA MET A 843 19.38 -35.96 25.08
C MET A 843 18.41 -34.78 25.24
N TYR A 844 17.25 -34.81 24.58
CA TYR A 844 16.22 -33.77 24.68
C TYR A 844 15.69 -33.61 26.11
N LYS A 845 15.46 -34.74 26.80
CA LYS A 845 15.02 -34.75 28.22
C LYS A 845 16.10 -34.29 29.18
N GLU A 846 17.38 -34.39 28.81
CA GLU A 846 18.50 -33.86 29.60
C GLU A 846 18.72 -32.36 29.34
N GLU A 847 18.64 -31.90 28.09
CA GLU A 847 18.76 -30.49 27.73
C GLU A 847 17.63 -29.63 28.32
N GLU A 848 16.39 -30.12 28.34
CA GLU A 848 15.27 -29.47 29.03
C GLU A 848 15.52 -29.28 30.53
N LYS A 849 16.28 -30.18 31.17
CA LYS A 849 16.66 -30.06 32.59
C LYS A 849 17.82 -29.09 32.81
N ILE A 850 18.68 -28.89 31.82
CA ILE A 850 19.93 -28.14 31.97
C ILE A 850 19.74 -26.63 31.74
N GLY A 851 18.77 -26.21 30.92
CA GLY A 851 18.13 -24.89 30.99
C GLY A 851 18.97 -23.59 31.00
N ASP A 852 20.30 -23.62 30.91
CA ASP A 852 21.22 -22.47 30.70
C ASP A 852 22.66 -22.99 30.48
N PRO A 853 23.24 -22.90 29.26
CA PRO A 853 24.60 -23.34 29.00
C PRO A 853 25.70 -22.52 29.70
N THR A 854 25.37 -21.39 30.34
CA THR A 854 26.37 -20.58 31.07
C THR A 854 26.62 -21.02 32.51
N ARG A 855 25.90 -22.02 33.03
CA ARG A 855 26.15 -22.58 34.38
C ARG A 855 26.96 -23.87 34.43
N GLY A 856 27.34 -24.43 33.27
CA GLY A 856 28.12 -25.68 33.18
C GLY A 856 29.64 -25.54 33.35
N LEU A 857 30.17 -24.32 33.52
CA LEU A 857 31.61 -24.06 33.67
C LEU A 857 32.09 -23.93 35.12
N GLU A 858 31.31 -24.40 36.10
CA GLU A 858 31.82 -24.68 37.45
C GLU A 858 32.04 -26.19 37.66
N ILE A 859 32.90 -26.79 36.84
CA ILE A 859 33.45 -28.10 37.16
C ILE A 859 34.61 -27.91 38.14
N GLY A 860 34.27 -28.06 39.42
CA GLY A 860 35.10 -28.70 40.44
C GLY A 860 36.58 -28.35 40.46
N ALA A 861 36.95 -27.41 41.31
CA ALA A 861 38.27 -27.35 41.91
C ALA A 861 38.56 -28.70 42.60
N VAL A 862 39.28 -29.59 41.91
CA VAL A 862 39.95 -30.75 42.51
C VAL A 862 41.13 -30.22 43.31
N GLY A 863 40.87 -29.96 44.59
CA GLY A 863 41.91 -29.72 45.59
C GLY A 863 41.98 -30.91 46.56
N LYS A 864 43.19 -31.48 46.63
CA LYS A 864 43.72 -32.45 47.63
C LYS A 864 43.60 -33.93 47.29
N GLU A 865 44.73 -34.53 46.88
CA GLU A 865 45.53 -35.50 47.68
C GLU A 865 46.86 -35.78 46.94
N VAL A 866 47.99 -35.25 47.44
CA VAL A 866 49.14 -35.94 48.08
C VAL A 866 50.31 -36.27 47.14
N ALA A 867 51.50 -35.76 47.54
CA ALA A 867 52.88 -35.98 47.07
C ALA A 867 53.34 -35.24 45.80
#